data_AF-L2FLJ2-F1
#
_entry.id   AF-L2FLJ2-F1
#
_cell.length_a   1.000
_cell.length_b   1.000
_cell.length_c   1.000
_cell.angle_alpha   90.00
_cell.angle_beta   90.00
_cell.angle_gamma   90.00
#
_symmetry.space_group_name_H-M   'P 1'
#
loop_
_entity.id
_entity.type
_entity.pdbx_description
1 polymer ?
#
loop_
_entity_poly.entity_id
_entity_poly.type
_entity_poly.pdbx_seq_one_letter_code
_entity_poly.pdbx_strand_id
1 'polypeptide(L)'
;MATLSINGLHSSLERLSLDTPLPSFPPADVLVRPLDIFRSYIAKIVAEVTGCDPTLAYEAIQTTAAISMGDLAVILPRLKIKANAEVAAELLAKFPKSPLYTFPFVDGIHIRIFSSPFTLPRLLLPFIADRKELYGGDESFGLRPAPDSGKLKAIVEFSSPNIASEFEGRHLRSTINGAAIANLYERMGWDVVRMNYLGDWGKQVALLAVGWEKFGSDEEFEKDAIRHLLDVYNKIVEAFKPELEASHKAKADNKSTAEIESQGIYAERDAFFKRLEDGDADAMALWKKFRDVYVEDYTKAYARLGIKFDEYNGESQVTSESIAEVEAVLKDKGVLEESEGSWVIDFKKHGSKGLSTAVLRNRTGTTMYLLRDIANVIDLDKKHSFDKLIYVVTSDQDAHFARVAKAIELMGHVDLAKKLQHVGFGKVQGLSAQLGNAHLFGDMIDQCAAAVKTAMEEQEDGAPAAAAEPFGITSLIAQDMHTKRGNGYAFDSKKMTEFEGDTGAALQFAYTRLKLALGQLEVDPTALADVDYTHLQEEEYTNLLRLMAQYPDVINAAYKSVEPSAVLSFLYRMVEQLIECLDVDEDEEAPEGPEVDLARAVLYENAKQVLENGMKVLEERVEPPRRAERAKEKIREEVTFTPALLGRVQSRVDANAFRRCISDNTIYQSICNSLKDQNLPERERRPDLVDFLALEAILPVQYNGQYNKVLKDLFVRCHTISWVKEAILKANHDWFQDQLKESKDFIRTMINKVDSQLLEIILEDIETSFWRENIKDHVLYKKVYHKLLSDTALTQRDVLTVVAINGGRYPTEIFRHLVIKQNSDMLNFGNNMHARHDLYEDEEYRGSAPAYIPQATNTLQGLAPSATAVPPTAAPTSSAASATDSISDLEAIAEAMGDKNKSREMRKKIQEMKALMGGDSLRTVRGGRVQKPQKSTQGRQVMQSIEEDDEDEDGDDVVTKEEHISPSTKAPVRAKGGRKTG
;
A
#
# COMPACT_ATOMS: atom_id res chain seq x y z
N MET A 1 -1.82 9.32 18.48
CA MET A 1 -2.31 10.48 17.71
C MET A 1 -1.89 11.78 18.38
N ALA A 2 -0.58 11.98 18.52
CA ALA A 2 0.02 13.17 19.15
C ALA A 2 0.40 14.25 18.11
N THR A 3 0.65 13.87 16.86
CA THR A 3 1.26 14.73 15.83
C THR A 3 0.29 15.14 14.71
N LEU A 4 -0.99 14.72 14.77
CA LEU A 4 -2.01 15.00 13.74
C LEU A 4 -2.61 16.42 13.80
N SER A 5 -2.24 17.24 14.81
CA SER A 5 -2.69 18.62 14.94
C SER A 5 -1.52 19.52 15.34
N ILE A 6 -1.61 20.81 15.00
CA ILE A 6 -0.58 21.81 15.33
C ILE A 6 -0.32 21.84 16.85
N ASN A 7 -1.37 21.78 17.67
CA ASN A 7 -1.25 21.83 19.13
C ASN A 7 -0.53 20.58 19.71
N GLY A 8 -0.86 19.38 19.20
CA GLY A 8 -0.19 18.15 19.62
C GLY A 8 1.26 18.07 19.10
N LEU A 9 1.50 18.59 17.89
CA LEU A 9 2.84 18.73 17.34
C LEU A 9 3.69 19.68 18.20
N HIS A 10 3.17 20.86 18.57
CA HIS A 10 3.81 21.76 19.54
C HIS A 10 4.14 21.06 20.86
N SER A 11 3.16 20.33 21.45
CA SER A 11 3.35 19.56 22.68
C SER A 11 4.38 18.41 22.55
N SER A 12 4.77 18.05 21.33
CA SER A 12 5.81 17.05 21.04
C SER A 12 7.16 17.71 20.76
N LEU A 13 7.17 18.90 20.16
CA LEU A 13 8.37 19.73 19.95
C LEU A 13 8.88 20.35 21.27
N GLU A 14 7.99 20.75 22.18
CA GLU A 14 8.32 21.22 23.53
C GLU A 14 9.07 20.16 24.34
N ARG A 15 8.62 18.90 24.27
CA ARG A 15 9.31 17.74 24.88
C ARG A 15 10.70 17.47 24.29
N LEU A 16 10.98 18.02 23.10
CA LEU A 16 12.29 17.98 22.42
C LEU A 16 13.11 19.26 22.61
N SER A 17 12.69 20.14 23.54
CA SER A 17 13.35 21.43 23.82
C SER A 17 13.46 22.36 22.61
N LEU A 18 12.40 22.43 21.80
CA LEU A 18 12.27 23.32 20.64
C LEU A 18 11.32 24.48 20.94
N ASP A 19 11.61 25.66 20.40
CA ASP A 19 10.74 26.84 20.52
C ASP A 19 9.32 26.55 19.99
N THR A 20 8.30 26.88 20.76
CA THR A 20 6.90 26.96 20.29
C THR A 20 6.33 28.39 20.43
N PRO A 21 5.38 28.80 19.58
CA PRO A 21 4.82 28.06 18.43
C PRO A 21 5.85 27.84 17.32
N LEU A 22 5.63 26.77 16.53
CA LEU A 22 6.49 26.44 15.40
C LEU A 22 6.53 27.60 14.38
N PRO A 23 7.70 27.98 13.85
CA PRO A 23 7.82 29.01 12.81
C PRO A 23 7.01 28.67 11.54
N SER A 24 6.04 29.50 11.17
CA SER A 24 5.15 29.23 10.03
C SER A 24 5.61 29.96 8.76
N PHE A 25 5.61 29.25 7.62
CA PHE A 25 5.96 29.78 6.30
C PHE A 25 4.91 29.33 5.26
N PRO A 26 4.50 30.17 4.29
CA PRO A 26 3.49 29.79 3.30
C PRO A 26 3.75 28.51 2.48
N PRO A 27 5.01 28.11 2.15
CA PRO A 27 5.27 26.85 1.45
C PRO A 27 5.37 25.61 2.35
N ALA A 28 5.28 25.78 3.68
CA ALA A 28 5.51 24.71 4.65
C ALA A 28 4.22 23.96 4.98
N ASP A 29 4.22 22.63 4.83
CA ASP A 29 3.20 21.76 5.44
C ASP A 29 3.85 20.83 6.46
N VAL A 30 3.81 21.25 7.72
CA VAL A 30 4.36 20.54 8.87
C VAL A 30 3.46 19.42 9.39
N LEU A 31 2.24 19.27 8.88
CA LEU A 31 1.35 18.15 9.22
C LEU A 31 1.42 17.02 8.20
N VAL A 32 1.88 17.29 6.98
CA VAL A 32 2.15 16.28 5.93
C VAL A 32 3.63 15.91 5.86
N ARG A 33 4.53 16.89 5.85
CA ARG A 33 5.96 16.69 5.53
C ARG A 33 6.83 16.92 6.78
N PRO A 34 7.42 15.87 7.40
CA PRO A 34 8.16 16.04 8.65
C PRO A 34 9.43 16.88 8.47
N LEU A 35 10.07 16.84 7.29
CA LEU A 35 11.21 17.70 6.96
C LEU A 35 10.85 19.19 6.88
N ASP A 36 9.58 19.57 6.68
CA ASP A 36 9.16 20.99 6.71
C ASP A 36 9.25 21.58 8.12
N ILE A 37 9.18 20.76 9.18
CA ILE A 37 9.44 21.17 10.56
C ILE A 37 10.90 21.66 10.66
N PHE A 38 11.84 20.82 10.24
CA PHE A 38 13.28 21.16 10.24
C PHE A 38 13.56 22.38 9.35
N ARG A 39 13.01 22.42 8.12
CA ARG A 39 13.14 23.58 7.21
C ARG A 39 12.64 24.86 7.84
N SER A 40 11.53 24.83 8.57
CA SER A 40 10.93 26.01 9.19
C SER A 40 11.83 26.62 10.28
N TYR A 41 12.35 25.80 11.20
CA TYR A 41 13.31 26.29 12.21
C TYR A 41 14.65 26.73 11.59
N ILE A 42 15.14 26.03 10.57
CA ILE A 42 16.37 26.42 9.85
C ILE A 42 16.12 27.74 9.09
N ALA A 43 14.94 27.96 8.51
CA ALA A 43 14.58 29.20 7.83
C ALA A 43 14.51 30.39 8.80
N LYS A 44 13.98 30.21 10.01
CA LYS A 44 14.06 31.21 11.11
C LYS A 44 15.52 31.59 11.36
N ILE A 45 16.39 30.60 11.61
CA ILE A 45 17.82 30.82 11.87
C ILE A 45 18.50 31.54 10.70
N VAL A 46 18.25 31.11 9.45
CA VAL A 46 18.86 31.72 8.25
C VAL A 46 18.38 33.16 8.07
N ALA A 47 17.11 33.47 8.30
CA ALA A 47 16.58 34.83 8.24
C ALA A 47 17.20 35.72 9.33
N GLU A 48 17.28 35.26 10.58
CA GLU A 48 17.90 35.98 11.70
C GLU A 48 19.40 36.24 11.46
N VAL A 49 20.13 35.26 10.91
CA VAL A 49 21.59 35.34 10.67
C VAL A 49 21.96 36.19 9.44
N THR A 50 21.09 36.28 8.44
CA THR A 50 21.33 37.00 7.17
C THR A 50 20.64 38.35 7.08
N GLY A 51 19.53 38.56 7.80
CA GLY A 51 18.61 39.68 7.60
C GLY A 51 17.81 39.61 6.30
N CYS A 52 17.70 38.44 5.66
CA CYS A 52 16.89 38.27 4.44
C CYS A 52 15.39 38.06 4.75
N ASP A 53 14.58 38.08 3.69
CA ASP A 53 13.15 37.75 3.81
C ASP A 53 12.95 36.30 4.31
N PRO A 54 12.06 36.04 5.29
CA PRO A 54 11.86 34.70 5.83
C PRO A 54 11.38 33.66 4.81
N THR A 55 10.57 34.05 3.82
CA THR A 55 10.14 33.13 2.75
C THR A 55 11.31 32.79 1.84
N LEU A 56 12.15 33.78 1.52
CA LEU A 56 13.41 33.56 0.78
C LEU A 56 14.40 32.67 1.55
N ALA A 57 14.44 32.77 2.87
CA ALA A 57 15.22 31.86 3.73
C ALA A 57 14.71 30.42 3.62
N TYR A 58 13.38 30.23 3.59
CA TYR A 58 12.76 28.92 3.39
C TYR A 58 13.03 28.35 1.98
N GLU A 59 12.80 29.14 0.93
CA GLU A 59 13.06 28.75 -0.46
C GLU A 59 14.54 28.44 -0.76
N ALA A 60 15.46 28.95 0.06
CA ALA A 60 16.89 28.65 -0.04
C ALA A 60 17.26 27.27 0.50
N ILE A 61 16.40 26.62 1.28
CA ILE A 61 16.65 25.29 1.86
C ILE A 61 16.07 24.23 0.93
N GLN A 62 16.88 23.24 0.55
CA GLN A 62 16.43 22.09 -0.23
C GLN A 62 16.88 20.76 0.40
N THR A 63 16.14 19.69 0.12
CA THR A 63 16.63 18.32 0.34
C THR A 63 17.89 18.08 -0.48
N THR A 64 18.79 17.25 0.04
CA THR A 64 19.94 16.76 -0.70
C THR A 64 19.53 15.67 -1.71
N ALA A 65 20.46 15.30 -2.60
CA ALA A 65 20.26 14.17 -3.53
C ALA A 65 20.60 12.80 -2.91
N ALA A 66 21.39 12.78 -1.82
CA ALA A 66 21.85 11.59 -1.12
C ALA A 66 22.16 11.94 0.34
N ILE A 67 21.85 11.02 1.26
CA ILE A 67 22.03 11.21 2.71
C ILE A 67 23.49 11.46 3.12
N SER A 68 24.46 10.99 2.35
CA SER A 68 25.89 11.29 2.54
C SER A 68 26.25 12.77 2.37
N MET A 69 25.37 13.58 1.75
CA MET A 69 25.53 15.03 1.61
C MET A 69 24.75 15.83 2.67
N GLY A 70 24.19 15.16 3.69
CA GLY A 70 23.23 15.70 4.66
C GLY A 70 21.78 15.44 4.26
N ASP A 71 20.83 15.99 5.01
CA ASP A 71 19.38 15.88 4.71
C ASP A 71 18.86 17.15 4.06
N LEU A 72 19.31 18.30 4.57
CA LEU A 72 18.96 19.63 4.08
C LEU A 72 20.23 20.41 3.74
N ALA A 73 20.13 21.29 2.75
CA ALA A 73 21.20 22.21 2.37
C ALA A 73 20.66 23.63 2.17
N VAL A 74 21.28 24.61 2.82
CA VAL A 74 21.05 26.05 2.57
C VAL A 74 21.87 26.45 1.35
N ILE A 75 21.20 26.82 0.26
CA ILE A 75 21.81 27.17 -1.02
C ILE A 75 22.02 28.69 -1.08
N LEU A 76 23.23 29.17 -0.74
CA LEU A 76 23.50 30.60 -0.59
C LEU A 76 23.08 31.48 -1.79
N PRO A 77 23.26 31.08 -3.06
CA PRO A 77 22.78 31.88 -4.20
C PRO A 77 21.28 32.23 -4.16
N ARG A 78 20.44 31.36 -3.56
CA ARG A 78 18.99 31.60 -3.44
C ARG A 78 18.66 32.72 -2.45
N LEU A 79 19.51 32.95 -1.45
CA LEU A 79 19.38 34.06 -0.49
C LEU A 79 19.65 35.45 -1.13
N LYS A 80 19.96 35.51 -2.44
CA LYS A 80 20.29 36.73 -3.21
C LYS A 80 21.54 37.46 -2.71
N ILE A 81 22.38 36.78 -1.92
CA ILE A 81 23.69 37.26 -1.44
C ILE A 81 24.83 36.84 -2.38
N LYS A 82 26.00 37.45 -2.22
CA LYS A 82 27.23 37.01 -2.91
C LYS A 82 27.71 35.68 -2.30
N ALA A 83 27.38 34.57 -2.94
CA ALA A 83 27.75 33.23 -2.46
C ALA A 83 29.21 32.85 -2.74
N ASN A 84 29.95 32.48 -1.70
CA ASN A 84 31.21 31.72 -1.75
C ASN A 84 31.43 30.98 -0.41
N ALA A 85 32.50 30.19 -0.31
CA ALA A 85 32.79 29.41 0.90
C ALA A 85 33.13 30.28 2.12
N GLU A 86 33.70 31.47 1.92
CA GLU A 86 33.99 32.45 2.98
C GLU A 86 32.68 32.92 3.63
N VAL A 87 31.70 33.37 2.81
CA VAL A 87 30.37 33.78 3.28
C VAL A 87 29.61 32.61 3.89
N ALA A 88 29.74 31.38 3.35
CA ALA A 88 29.15 30.19 3.97
C ALA A 88 29.72 29.93 5.38
N ALA A 89 31.03 30.13 5.59
CA ALA A 89 31.66 30.01 6.91
C ALA A 89 31.27 31.16 7.85
N GLU A 90 31.19 32.41 7.37
CA GLU A 90 30.72 33.57 8.15
C GLU A 90 29.26 33.46 8.60
N LEU A 91 28.41 32.80 7.80
CA LEU A 91 27.03 32.50 8.16
C LEU A 91 26.97 31.33 9.15
N LEU A 92 27.67 30.23 8.87
CA LEU A 92 27.72 29.06 9.74
C LEU A 92 28.24 29.40 11.15
N ALA A 93 29.24 30.29 11.26
CA ALA A 93 29.79 30.74 12.53
C ALA A 93 28.79 31.50 13.43
N LYS A 94 27.61 31.85 12.89
CA LYS A 94 26.50 32.52 13.61
C LYS A 94 25.31 31.58 13.86
N PHE A 95 25.31 30.34 13.35
CA PHE A 95 24.23 29.39 13.62
C PHE A 95 24.24 29.01 15.11
N PRO A 96 23.08 28.99 15.79
CA PRO A 96 22.99 28.52 17.16
C PRO A 96 23.21 27.01 17.23
N LYS A 97 23.50 26.51 18.44
CA LYS A 97 23.26 25.10 18.74
C LYS A 97 21.75 24.87 18.79
N SER A 98 21.27 23.82 18.15
CA SER A 98 19.87 23.42 18.13
C SER A 98 19.78 21.90 18.26
N PRO A 99 18.81 21.33 19.00
CA PRO A 99 18.63 19.88 19.05
C PRO A 99 18.12 19.30 17.71
N LEU A 100 17.78 20.12 16.72
CA LEU A 100 17.34 19.63 15.39
C LEU A 100 18.43 18.97 14.56
N TYR A 101 19.69 19.40 14.70
CA TYR A 101 20.74 19.03 13.76
C TYR A 101 22.07 18.69 14.41
N THR A 102 22.76 17.73 13.80
CA THR A 102 24.21 17.52 13.99
C THR A 102 24.97 18.67 13.31
N PHE A 103 26.17 18.98 13.81
CA PHE A 103 26.95 20.18 13.45
C PHE A 103 26.98 20.45 11.93
N PRO A 104 26.33 21.53 11.44
CA PRO A 104 26.31 21.84 10.02
C PRO A 104 27.69 22.22 9.50
N PHE A 105 27.96 22.03 8.20
CA PHE A 105 29.26 22.34 7.59
C PHE A 105 29.15 23.02 6.22
N VAL A 106 30.25 23.67 5.82
CA VAL A 106 30.35 24.36 4.51
C VAL A 106 30.75 23.38 3.42
N ASP A 107 29.97 23.35 2.34
CA ASP A 107 30.25 22.65 1.10
C ASP A 107 30.18 23.65 -0.08
N GLY A 108 31.30 24.34 -0.32
CA GLY A 108 31.43 25.32 -1.40
C GLY A 108 30.50 26.53 -1.26
N ILE A 109 29.33 26.47 -1.88
CA ILE A 109 28.28 27.50 -1.83
C ILE A 109 27.03 27.05 -1.05
N HIS A 110 27.15 25.97 -0.29
CA HIS A 110 26.10 25.37 0.51
C HIS A 110 26.50 25.29 1.99
N ILE A 111 25.52 25.34 2.88
CA ILE A 111 25.65 24.84 4.26
C ILE A 111 24.87 23.54 4.33
N ARG A 112 25.54 22.41 4.57
CA ARG A 112 24.94 21.08 4.71
C ARG A 112 24.50 20.86 6.15
N ILE A 113 23.33 20.26 6.34
CA ILE A 113 22.69 20.04 7.64
C ILE A 113 22.26 18.57 7.70
N PHE A 114 22.72 17.87 8.73
CA PHE A 114 22.32 16.50 9.07
C PHE A 114 21.32 16.58 10.23
N SER A 115 20.23 15.83 10.16
CA SER A 115 19.25 15.74 11.25
C SER A 115 19.91 15.14 12.50
N SER A 116 19.49 15.59 13.68
CA SER A 116 19.99 15.07 14.95
C SER A 116 19.51 13.62 15.18
N PRO A 117 20.41 12.64 15.37
CA PRO A 117 20.05 11.26 15.68
C PRO A 117 19.20 11.12 16.95
N PHE A 118 19.39 12.03 17.92
CA PHE A 118 18.57 12.06 19.14
C PHE A 118 17.11 12.47 18.87
N THR A 119 16.91 13.49 18.03
CA THR A 119 15.62 14.16 17.85
C THR A 119 14.79 13.54 16.72
N LEU A 120 15.45 13.02 15.68
CA LEU A 120 14.77 12.45 14.52
C LEU A 120 13.84 11.27 14.86
N PRO A 121 14.24 10.18 15.56
CA PRO A 121 13.33 9.08 15.89
C PRO A 121 12.17 9.55 16.78
N ARG A 122 12.48 10.37 17.79
CA ARG A 122 11.51 10.89 18.77
C ARG A 122 10.43 11.79 18.13
N LEU A 123 10.71 12.40 16.97
CA LEU A 123 9.74 13.16 16.18
C LEU A 123 9.09 12.30 15.07
N LEU A 124 9.89 11.56 14.30
CA LEU A 124 9.48 10.88 13.07
C LEU A 124 8.67 9.61 13.33
N LEU A 125 9.05 8.77 14.30
CA LEU A 125 8.37 7.50 14.54
C LEU A 125 6.92 7.72 15.03
N PRO A 126 6.63 8.67 15.96
CA PRO A 126 5.26 9.07 16.25
C PRO A 126 4.55 9.72 15.05
N PHE A 127 5.26 10.47 14.21
CA PHE A 127 4.67 11.14 13.03
C PHE A 127 4.19 10.15 11.97
N ILE A 128 4.94 9.07 11.74
CA ILE A 128 4.55 7.96 10.84
C ILE A 128 3.46 7.11 11.51
N ALA A 129 3.64 6.68 12.76
CA ALA A 129 2.71 5.80 13.47
C ALA A 129 1.31 6.41 13.68
N ASP A 130 1.22 7.75 13.75
CA ASP A 130 -0.04 8.48 13.81
C ASP A 130 -0.78 8.55 12.45
N ARG A 131 -0.07 8.43 11.32
CA ARG A 131 -0.60 8.61 9.96
C ARG A 131 -0.77 7.30 9.18
N LYS A 132 0.06 6.29 9.48
CA LYS A 132 0.01 4.95 8.90
C LYS A 132 -0.09 4.96 7.37
N GLU A 133 -1.13 4.38 6.79
CA GLU A 133 -1.40 4.33 5.35
C GLU A 133 -1.59 5.70 4.65
N LEU A 134 -1.69 6.78 5.44
CA LEU A 134 -1.74 8.17 4.97
C LEU A 134 -0.37 8.87 4.99
N TYR A 135 0.65 8.32 5.66
CA TYR A 135 1.98 8.94 5.66
C TYR A 135 2.54 8.98 4.23
N GLY A 136 2.99 10.16 3.81
CA GLY A 136 3.44 10.46 2.44
C GLY A 136 2.34 10.88 1.45
N GLY A 137 1.06 10.74 1.81
CA GLY A 137 -0.04 11.33 1.06
C GLY A 137 -0.26 12.80 1.43
N ASP A 138 -0.75 13.60 0.48
CA ASP A 138 -1.01 15.04 0.65
C ASP A 138 -2.34 15.39 -0.02
N GLU A 139 -3.44 15.30 0.74
CA GLU A 139 -4.78 15.50 0.17
C GLU A 139 -5.02 16.92 -0.35
N SER A 140 -4.21 17.91 0.05
CA SER A 140 -4.40 19.31 -0.33
C SER A 140 -4.33 19.56 -1.84
N PHE A 141 -3.59 18.71 -2.57
CA PHE A 141 -3.48 18.78 -4.03
C PHE A 141 -4.73 18.31 -4.79
N GLY A 142 -5.61 17.56 -4.13
CA GLY A 142 -6.82 16.97 -4.70
C GLY A 142 -8.11 17.58 -4.15
N LEU A 143 -8.03 18.59 -3.27
CA LEU A 143 -9.18 19.34 -2.79
C LEU A 143 -9.45 20.59 -3.64
N ARG A 144 -10.72 20.95 -3.81
CA ARG A 144 -11.11 22.21 -4.47
C ARG A 144 -10.81 23.42 -3.56
N PRO A 145 -10.56 24.63 -4.11
CA PRO A 145 -10.03 25.77 -3.33
C PRO A 145 -10.96 26.39 -2.27
N ALA A 146 -12.22 25.97 -2.19
CA ALA A 146 -13.16 26.41 -1.16
C ALA A 146 -13.42 25.28 -0.15
N PRO A 147 -13.50 25.57 1.16
CA PRO A 147 -13.97 24.60 2.16
C PRO A 147 -15.28 23.93 1.71
N ASP A 148 -15.41 22.64 2.01
CA ASP A 148 -16.56 21.78 1.70
C ASP A 148 -16.90 21.60 0.20
N SER A 149 -16.13 22.17 -0.74
CA SER A 149 -16.41 22.04 -2.19
C SER A 149 -15.97 20.70 -2.81
N GLY A 150 -15.38 19.80 -2.02
CA GLY A 150 -15.10 18.40 -2.41
C GLY A 150 -13.79 18.19 -3.18
N LYS A 151 -13.63 16.97 -3.71
CA LYS A 151 -12.43 16.54 -4.45
C LYS A 151 -12.41 17.04 -5.90
N LEU A 152 -11.21 17.25 -6.42
CA LEU A 152 -10.89 17.38 -7.84
C LEU A 152 -10.90 15.99 -8.48
N LYS A 153 -11.47 15.85 -9.68
CA LYS A 153 -11.58 14.57 -10.39
C LYS A 153 -10.52 14.41 -11.47
N ALA A 154 -9.79 13.30 -11.45
CA ALA A 154 -8.90 12.88 -12.53
C ALA A 154 -9.40 11.58 -13.17
N ILE A 155 -9.61 11.60 -14.49
CA ILE A 155 -9.70 10.36 -15.26
C ILE A 155 -8.28 9.95 -15.65
N VAL A 156 -7.89 8.71 -15.37
CA VAL A 156 -6.63 8.13 -15.86
C VAL A 156 -6.99 7.03 -16.85
N GLU A 157 -6.71 7.28 -18.12
CA GLU A 157 -6.94 6.34 -19.23
C GLU A 157 -5.66 5.56 -19.50
N PHE A 158 -5.72 4.23 -19.35
CA PHE A 158 -4.52 3.38 -19.47
C PHE A 158 -4.82 1.91 -19.81
N SER A 159 -3.73 1.20 -20.12
CA SER A 159 -3.65 -0.07 -20.84
C SER A 159 -4.21 -0.04 -22.27
N SER A 160 -5.51 0.29 -22.41
CA SER A 160 -6.25 0.47 -23.67
C SER A 160 -5.86 -0.49 -24.82
N PRO A 161 -5.90 -1.83 -24.63
CA PRO A 161 -5.60 -2.79 -25.68
C PRO A 161 -6.71 -2.85 -26.75
N ASN A 162 -6.34 -3.28 -27.95
CA ASN A 162 -7.30 -3.62 -28.99
C ASN A 162 -7.86 -5.03 -28.74
N ILE A 163 -9.19 -5.19 -28.79
CA ILE A 163 -9.77 -6.55 -28.86
C ILE A 163 -9.39 -7.19 -30.20
N ALA A 164 -9.46 -8.51 -30.30
CA ALA A 164 -8.95 -9.25 -31.47
C ALA A 164 -7.45 -8.97 -31.74
N SER A 165 -6.62 -8.90 -30.70
CA SER A 165 -5.17 -8.79 -30.83
C SER A 165 -4.43 -9.37 -29.62
N GLU A 166 -3.12 -9.58 -29.77
CA GLU A 166 -2.23 -10.07 -28.70
C GLU A 166 -1.87 -8.96 -27.71
N PHE A 167 -1.64 -9.31 -26.45
CA PHE A 167 -1.29 -8.35 -25.41
C PHE A 167 0.19 -7.94 -25.49
N GLU A 168 0.51 -7.07 -26.44
CA GLU A 168 1.87 -6.56 -26.64
C GLU A 168 2.40 -5.71 -25.47
N GLY A 169 3.73 -5.65 -25.34
CA GLY A 169 4.43 -4.92 -24.27
C GLY A 169 4.15 -3.42 -24.16
N ARG A 170 3.60 -2.77 -25.20
CA ARG A 170 3.08 -1.39 -25.08
C ARG A 170 1.89 -1.30 -24.12
N HIS A 171 1.01 -2.31 -24.11
CA HIS A 171 -0.14 -2.36 -23.22
C HIS A 171 0.34 -2.64 -21.80
N LEU A 172 1.36 -3.50 -21.62
CA LEU A 172 2.02 -3.74 -20.33
C LEU A 172 2.61 -2.46 -19.72
N ARG A 173 3.42 -1.70 -20.48
CA ARG A 173 3.97 -0.40 -20.01
C ARG A 173 2.87 0.57 -19.61
N SER A 174 1.81 0.68 -20.42
CA SER A 174 0.65 1.52 -20.11
C SER A 174 -0.09 1.05 -18.86
N THR A 175 -0.26 -0.27 -18.69
CA THR A 175 -0.87 -0.90 -17.51
C THR A 175 -0.14 -0.51 -16.23
N ILE A 176 1.17 -0.76 -16.19
CA ILE A 176 2.02 -0.56 -15.00
C ILE A 176 2.12 0.92 -14.65
N ASN A 177 2.42 1.79 -15.62
CA ASN A 177 2.54 3.22 -15.37
C ASN A 177 1.20 3.86 -15.04
N GLY A 178 0.12 3.45 -15.70
CA GLY A 178 -1.21 4.03 -15.51
C GLY A 178 -1.82 3.70 -14.16
N ALA A 179 -1.66 2.47 -13.68
CA ALA A 179 -2.03 2.09 -12.33
C ALA A 179 -1.28 2.93 -11.29
N ALA A 180 0.06 2.99 -11.38
CA ALA A 180 0.85 3.76 -10.43
C ALA A 180 0.57 5.27 -10.47
N ILE A 181 0.23 5.83 -11.64
CA ILE A 181 -0.23 7.21 -11.77
C ILE A 181 -1.60 7.40 -11.10
N ALA A 182 -2.55 6.48 -11.28
CA ALA A 182 -3.86 6.55 -10.62
C ALA A 182 -3.71 6.54 -9.08
N ASN A 183 -2.98 5.56 -8.55
CA ASN A 183 -2.73 5.39 -7.11
C ASN A 183 -2.02 6.63 -6.51
N LEU A 184 -1.09 7.21 -7.26
CA LEU A 184 -0.37 8.45 -6.90
C LEU A 184 -1.30 9.67 -6.89
N TYR A 185 -2.31 9.76 -7.75
CA TYR A 185 -3.29 10.85 -7.70
C TYR A 185 -4.28 10.69 -6.53
N GLU A 186 -4.74 9.47 -6.24
CA GLU A 186 -5.57 9.21 -5.06
C GLU A 186 -4.85 9.54 -3.75
N ARG A 187 -3.56 9.15 -3.62
CA ARG A 187 -2.73 9.52 -2.46
C ARG A 187 -2.40 11.01 -2.38
N MET A 188 -2.68 11.78 -3.42
CA MET A 188 -2.62 13.24 -3.42
C MET A 188 -4.04 13.86 -3.37
N GLY A 189 -5.02 13.12 -2.85
CA GLY A 189 -6.35 13.58 -2.49
C GLY A 189 -7.41 13.53 -3.60
N TRP A 190 -7.06 13.15 -4.84
CA TRP A 190 -8.00 13.23 -5.96
C TRP A 190 -9.12 12.18 -5.89
N ASP A 191 -10.23 12.47 -6.56
CA ASP A 191 -11.24 11.50 -6.98
C ASP A 191 -10.78 10.91 -8.33
N VAL A 192 -10.46 9.62 -8.38
CA VAL A 192 -9.81 9.02 -9.56
C VAL A 192 -10.72 8.00 -10.23
N VAL A 193 -10.90 8.14 -11.54
CA VAL A 193 -11.59 7.16 -12.40
C VAL A 193 -10.52 6.42 -13.20
N ARG A 194 -10.28 5.14 -12.88
CA ARG A 194 -9.42 4.26 -13.67
C ARG A 194 -10.20 3.80 -14.90
N MET A 195 -9.83 4.30 -16.08
CA MET A 195 -10.51 4.01 -17.34
C MET A 195 -9.65 3.15 -18.27
N ASN A 196 -10.26 2.11 -18.82
CA ASN A 196 -9.70 1.34 -19.93
C ASN A 196 -10.48 1.72 -21.19
N TYR A 197 -9.85 2.32 -22.20
CA TYR A 197 -10.51 2.72 -23.44
C TYR A 197 -10.13 1.73 -24.53
N LEU A 198 -10.90 0.64 -24.63
CA LEU A 198 -10.59 -0.48 -25.51
C LEU A 198 -10.66 -0.08 -26.99
N GLY A 199 -9.71 -0.57 -27.78
CA GLY A 199 -9.77 -0.54 -29.26
C GLY A 199 -10.78 -1.56 -29.78
N ASP A 200 -12.04 -1.37 -29.39
CA ASP A 200 -13.15 -2.31 -29.52
C ASP A 200 -14.06 -2.05 -30.72
N TRP A 201 -13.65 -1.15 -31.61
CA TRP A 201 -14.35 -0.79 -32.85
C TRP A 201 -13.37 -0.69 -34.00
N GLY A 202 -13.82 -0.96 -35.23
CA GLY A 202 -12.99 -0.84 -36.42
C GLY A 202 -12.84 -2.12 -37.24
N LYS A 203 -11.91 -2.09 -38.19
CA LYS A 203 -11.73 -3.15 -39.19
C LYS A 203 -11.11 -4.43 -38.64
N GLN A 204 -10.39 -4.37 -37.52
CA GLN A 204 -9.86 -5.52 -36.79
C GLN A 204 -10.98 -6.38 -36.17
N VAL A 205 -12.01 -5.73 -35.62
CA VAL A 205 -13.21 -6.39 -35.08
C VAL A 205 -14.00 -7.08 -36.19
N ALA A 206 -14.19 -6.37 -37.31
CA ALA A 206 -14.86 -6.95 -38.48
C ALA A 206 -14.05 -8.11 -39.11
N LEU A 207 -12.71 -8.08 -39.02
CA LEU A 207 -11.87 -9.20 -39.46
C LEU A 207 -12.04 -10.42 -38.54
N LEU A 208 -12.12 -10.23 -37.22
CA LEU A 208 -12.48 -11.31 -36.29
C LEU A 208 -13.88 -11.89 -36.59
N ALA A 209 -14.86 -11.05 -36.92
CA ALA A 209 -16.20 -11.55 -37.28
C ALA A 209 -16.18 -12.42 -38.55
N VAL A 210 -15.48 -11.98 -39.60
CA VAL A 210 -15.26 -12.78 -40.83
C VAL A 210 -14.43 -14.04 -40.54
N GLY A 211 -13.49 -13.98 -39.59
CA GLY A 211 -12.79 -15.15 -39.08
C GLY A 211 -13.71 -16.13 -38.36
N TRP A 212 -14.63 -15.62 -37.54
CA TRP A 212 -15.62 -16.42 -36.82
C TRP A 212 -16.59 -17.14 -37.76
N GLU A 213 -17.03 -16.49 -38.85
CA GLU A 213 -17.84 -17.13 -39.89
C GLU A 213 -17.12 -18.27 -40.65
N LYS A 214 -15.77 -18.29 -40.66
CA LYS A 214 -14.96 -19.30 -41.39
C LYS A 214 -14.31 -20.36 -40.49
N PHE A 215 -13.96 -20.01 -39.26
CA PHE A 215 -13.16 -20.80 -38.33
C PHE A 215 -13.74 -20.87 -36.91
N GLY A 216 -14.85 -20.18 -36.64
CA GLY A 216 -15.54 -20.21 -35.36
C GLY A 216 -16.07 -21.60 -35.00
N SER A 217 -16.26 -21.82 -33.70
CA SER A 217 -16.76 -23.07 -33.13
C SER A 217 -17.27 -22.76 -31.74
N ASP A 218 -18.57 -22.99 -31.49
CA ASP A 218 -19.13 -22.78 -30.16
C ASP A 218 -18.62 -23.85 -29.16
N GLU A 219 -18.23 -25.05 -29.62
CA GLU A 219 -17.65 -26.09 -28.75
C GLU A 219 -16.26 -25.69 -28.19
N GLU A 220 -15.41 -25.05 -29.00
CA GLU A 220 -14.12 -24.53 -28.50
C GLU A 220 -14.29 -23.25 -27.70
N PHE A 221 -15.26 -22.41 -28.07
CA PHE A 221 -15.62 -21.20 -27.33
C PHE A 221 -16.16 -21.50 -25.91
N GLU A 222 -16.92 -22.59 -25.74
CA GLU A 222 -17.38 -23.06 -24.42
C GLU A 222 -16.23 -23.63 -23.55
N LYS A 223 -15.11 -24.04 -24.15
CA LYS A 223 -13.92 -24.54 -23.43
C LYS A 223 -13.00 -23.41 -22.98
N ASP A 224 -12.58 -22.55 -23.92
CA ASP A 224 -11.75 -21.37 -23.66
C ASP A 224 -12.06 -20.29 -24.71
N ALA A 225 -13.04 -19.44 -24.37
CA ALA A 225 -13.53 -18.40 -25.26
C ALA A 225 -12.43 -17.42 -25.72
N ILE A 226 -11.50 -17.04 -24.83
CA ILE A 226 -10.47 -16.03 -25.14
C ILE A 226 -9.37 -16.63 -26.03
N ARG A 227 -8.88 -17.84 -25.73
CA ARG A 227 -7.89 -18.52 -26.60
C ARG A 227 -8.49 -18.88 -27.95
N HIS A 228 -9.77 -19.29 -28.00
CA HIS A 228 -10.42 -19.61 -29.28
C HIS A 228 -10.65 -18.37 -30.14
N LEU A 229 -11.08 -17.22 -29.58
CA LEU A 229 -11.17 -15.97 -30.34
C LEU A 229 -9.81 -15.52 -30.88
N LEU A 230 -8.72 -15.72 -30.12
CA LEU A 230 -7.36 -15.39 -30.58
C LEU A 230 -6.86 -16.34 -31.68
N ASP A 231 -7.11 -17.65 -31.56
CA ASP A 231 -6.78 -18.64 -32.60
C ASP A 231 -7.58 -18.38 -33.90
N VAL A 232 -8.87 -18.07 -33.80
CA VAL A 232 -9.72 -17.63 -34.92
C VAL A 232 -9.16 -16.36 -35.57
N TYR A 233 -8.72 -15.38 -34.76
CA TYR A 233 -8.10 -14.16 -35.28
C TYR A 233 -6.78 -14.44 -36.04
N ASN A 234 -5.88 -15.21 -35.44
CA ASN A 234 -4.59 -15.53 -36.05
C ASN A 234 -4.76 -16.36 -37.34
N LYS A 235 -5.77 -17.25 -37.40
CA LYS A 235 -6.17 -17.98 -38.62
C LYS A 235 -6.66 -17.06 -39.74
N ILE A 236 -7.55 -16.10 -39.43
CA ILE A 236 -8.04 -15.17 -40.47
C ILE A 236 -6.96 -14.16 -40.90
N VAL A 237 -6.04 -13.76 -40.02
CA VAL A 237 -4.89 -12.91 -40.37
C VAL A 237 -3.96 -13.61 -41.36
N GLU A 238 -3.54 -14.86 -41.11
CA GLU A 238 -2.70 -15.61 -42.07
C GLU A 238 -3.46 -15.93 -43.37
N ALA A 239 -4.77 -16.17 -43.32
CA ALA A 239 -5.60 -16.35 -44.52
C ALA A 239 -5.73 -15.05 -45.34
N PHE A 240 -5.74 -13.88 -44.69
CA PHE A 240 -5.87 -12.57 -45.33
C PHE A 240 -4.55 -12.02 -45.89
N LYS A 241 -3.43 -12.48 -45.35
CA LYS A 241 -2.05 -12.09 -45.70
C LYS A 241 -1.76 -12.02 -47.21
N PRO A 242 -2.19 -12.95 -48.09
CA PRO A 242 -1.93 -12.86 -49.53
C PRO A 242 -2.67 -11.70 -50.20
N GLU A 243 -3.91 -11.39 -49.78
CA GLU A 243 -4.65 -10.22 -50.28
C GLU A 243 -4.01 -8.92 -49.79
N LEU A 244 -3.57 -8.90 -48.53
CA LEU A 244 -2.88 -7.76 -47.92
C LEU A 244 -1.57 -7.44 -48.65
N GLU A 245 -0.73 -8.46 -48.90
CA GLU A 245 0.52 -8.32 -49.65
C GLU A 245 0.27 -7.87 -51.10
N ALA A 246 -0.78 -8.36 -51.75
CA ALA A 246 -1.16 -7.91 -53.09
C ALA A 246 -1.58 -6.43 -53.10
N SER A 247 -2.39 -5.99 -52.14
CA SER A 247 -2.80 -4.58 -51.98
C SER A 247 -1.62 -3.66 -51.65
N HIS A 248 -0.70 -4.09 -50.77
CA HIS A 248 0.52 -3.35 -50.46
C HIS A 248 1.47 -3.24 -51.66
N LYS A 249 1.65 -4.32 -52.42
CA LYS A 249 2.45 -4.32 -53.64
C LYS A 249 1.85 -3.42 -54.72
N ALA A 250 0.53 -3.44 -54.90
CA ALA A 250 -0.14 -2.52 -55.82
C ALA A 250 0.05 -1.06 -55.42
N LYS A 251 -0.05 -0.71 -54.12
CA LYS A 251 0.25 0.64 -53.61
C LYS A 251 1.71 1.05 -53.85
N ALA A 252 2.67 0.17 -53.59
CA ALA A 252 4.09 0.43 -53.84
C ALA A 252 4.39 0.64 -55.34
N ASP A 253 3.75 -0.14 -56.21
CA ASP A 253 3.80 -0.02 -57.67
C ASP A 253 3.03 1.20 -58.23
N ASN A 254 2.37 2.02 -57.38
CA ASN A 254 1.45 3.10 -57.77
C ASN A 254 0.28 2.63 -58.67
N LYS A 255 -0.19 1.40 -58.47
CA LYS A 255 -1.34 0.79 -59.14
C LYS A 255 -2.60 0.95 -58.30
N SER A 256 -3.76 0.89 -58.96
CA SER A 256 -5.05 0.84 -58.26
C SER A 256 -5.14 -0.40 -57.40
N THR A 257 -5.58 -0.25 -56.14
CA THR A 257 -5.94 -1.38 -55.30
C THR A 257 -7.39 -1.79 -55.45
N ALA A 258 -8.24 -1.02 -56.14
CA ALA A 258 -9.70 -1.17 -56.10
C ALA A 258 -10.19 -2.60 -56.42
N GLU A 259 -9.59 -3.29 -57.39
CA GLU A 259 -9.98 -4.66 -57.78
C GLU A 259 -9.62 -5.70 -56.70
N ILE A 260 -8.55 -5.48 -55.93
CA ILE A 260 -8.19 -6.30 -54.75
C ILE A 260 -9.09 -5.89 -53.58
N GLU A 261 -9.28 -4.57 -53.45
CA GLU A 261 -10.11 -3.81 -52.52
C GLU A 261 -11.56 -4.33 -52.41
N SER A 262 -12.10 -4.78 -53.55
CA SER A 262 -13.53 -5.05 -53.78
C SER A 262 -13.93 -6.52 -53.76
N GLN A 263 -13.03 -7.43 -53.37
CA GLN A 263 -13.33 -8.87 -53.30
C GLN A 263 -12.65 -9.52 -52.08
N GLY A 264 -12.86 -10.83 -51.91
CA GLY A 264 -12.20 -11.62 -50.88
C GLY A 264 -12.49 -11.16 -49.44
N ILE A 265 -11.56 -11.46 -48.54
CA ILE A 265 -11.65 -11.10 -47.12
C ILE A 265 -11.63 -9.57 -46.95
N TYR A 266 -10.97 -8.82 -47.85
CA TYR A 266 -11.03 -7.35 -47.89
C TYR A 266 -12.48 -6.83 -47.95
N ALA A 267 -13.29 -7.36 -48.88
CA ALA A 267 -14.67 -6.94 -49.07
C ALA A 267 -15.61 -7.47 -47.98
N GLU A 268 -15.44 -8.73 -47.54
CA GLU A 268 -16.20 -9.31 -46.44
C GLU A 268 -16.03 -8.47 -45.15
N ARG A 269 -14.78 -8.14 -44.81
CA ARG A 269 -14.43 -7.32 -43.64
C ARG A 269 -15.03 -5.91 -43.73
N ASP A 270 -14.91 -5.24 -44.87
CA ASP A 270 -15.42 -3.88 -45.01
C ASP A 270 -16.95 -3.83 -45.07
N ALA A 271 -17.61 -4.88 -45.58
CA ALA A 271 -19.06 -5.05 -45.50
C ALA A 271 -19.55 -5.32 -44.07
N PHE A 272 -18.85 -6.17 -43.29
CA PHE A 272 -19.18 -6.39 -41.88
C PHE A 272 -18.93 -5.13 -41.04
N PHE A 273 -17.82 -4.43 -41.27
CA PHE A 273 -17.56 -3.17 -40.58
C PHE A 273 -18.63 -2.11 -40.89
N LYS A 274 -19.13 -2.04 -42.14
CA LYS A 274 -20.27 -1.17 -42.45
C LYS A 274 -21.54 -1.59 -41.70
N ARG A 275 -21.84 -2.88 -41.57
CA ARG A 275 -22.97 -3.36 -40.76
C ARG A 275 -22.89 -2.90 -39.30
N LEU A 276 -21.68 -2.85 -38.72
CA LEU A 276 -21.45 -2.26 -37.40
C LEU A 276 -21.71 -0.74 -37.39
N GLU A 277 -21.18 0.03 -38.35
CA GLU A 277 -21.44 1.48 -38.44
C GLU A 277 -22.93 1.83 -38.72
N ASP A 278 -23.64 0.98 -39.46
CA ASP A 278 -25.09 1.08 -39.75
C ASP A 278 -25.98 0.60 -38.57
N GLY A 279 -25.41 -0.01 -37.51
CA GLY A 279 -26.14 -0.46 -36.32
C GLY A 279 -26.91 -1.79 -36.48
N ASP A 280 -26.48 -2.68 -37.39
CA ASP A 280 -27.11 -3.97 -37.67
C ASP A 280 -27.15 -4.89 -36.43
N ALA A 281 -28.33 -5.43 -36.12
CA ALA A 281 -28.58 -6.14 -34.86
C ALA A 281 -27.72 -7.39 -34.69
N ASP A 282 -27.54 -8.19 -35.74
CA ASP A 282 -26.74 -9.42 -35.70
C ASP A 282 -25.24 -9.10 -35.59
N ALA A 283 -24.76 -8.09 -36.32
CA ALA A 283 -23.38 -7.63 -36.24
C ALA A 283 -23.05 -7.08 -34.83
N MET A 284 -23.96 -6.27 -34.26
CA MET A 284 -23.82 -5.74 -32.90
C MET A 284 -23.88 -6.83 -31.82
N ALA A 285 -24.73 -7.86 -31.99
CA ALA A 285 -24.77 -8.99 -31.07
C ALA A 285 -23.46 -9.81 -31.09
N LEU A 286 -22.90 -10.06 -32.28
CA LEU A 286 -21.63 -10.78 -32.43
C LEU A 286 -20.43 -9.96 -31.90
N TRP A 287 -20.39 -8.65 -32.18
CA TRP A 287 -19.42 -7.74 -31.59
C TRP A 287 -19.47 -7.78 -30.05
N LYS A 288 -20.67 -7.73 -29.45
CA LYS A 288 -20.82 -7.78 -28.00
C LYS A 288 -20.34 -9.12 -27.43
N LYS A 289 -20.64 -10.26 -28.07
CA LYS A 289 -20.11 -11.59 -27.70
C LYS A 289 -18.58 -11.57 -27.61
N PHE A 290 -17.90 -10.91 -28.54
CA PHE A 290 -16.43 -10.79 -28.50
C PHE A 290 -15.96 -9.83 -27.40
N ARG A 291 -16.52 -8.61 -27.31
CA ARG A 291 -16.11 -7.63 -26.29
C ARG A 291 -16.27 -8.17 -24.87
N ASP A 292 -17.39 -8.82 -24.57
CA ASP A 292 -17.67 -9.35 -23.23
C ASP A 292 -16.59 -10.34 -22.78
N VAL A 293 -16.12 -11.23 -23.68
CA VAL A 293 -15.04 -12.20 -23.41
C VAL A 293 -13.71 -11.50 -23.13
N TYR A 294 -13.31 -10.54 -23.97
CA TYR A 294 -12.07 -9.78 -23.76
C TYR A 294 -12.12 -8.97 -22.46
N VAL A 295 -13.26 -8.35 -22.13
CA VAL A 295 -13.44 -7.63 -20.85
C VAL A 295 -13.36 -8.58 -19.66
N GLU A 296 -13.93 -9.78 -19.73
CA GLU A 296 -13.88 -10.75 -18.63
C GLU A 296 -12.47 -11.30 -18.39
N ASP A 297 -11.72 -11.66 -19.46
CA ASP A 297 -10.33 -12.10 -19.34
C ASP A 297 -9.42 -11.00 -18.80
N TYR A 298 -9.47 -9.81 -19.41
CA TYR A 298 -8.70 -8.66 -18.95
C TYR A 298 -9.04 -8.30 -17.49
N THR A 299 -10.31 -8.36 -17.07
CA THR A 299 -10.68 -8.12 -15.65
C THR A 299 -10.02 -9.12 -14.70
N LYS A 300 -9.91 -10.40 -15.08
CA LYS A 300 -9.20 -11.41 -14.27
C LYS A 300 -7.70 -11.11 -14.23
N ALA A 301 -7.09 -10.77 -15.37
CA ALA A 301 -5.65 -10.53 -15.47
C ALA A 301 -5.20 -9.24 -14.76
N TYR A 302 -5.91 -8.12 -14.93
CA TYR A 302 -5.64 -6.87 -14.21
C TYR A 302 -5.78 -7.05 -12.68
N ALA A 303 -6.77 -7.80 -12.22
CA ALA A 303 -6.97 -8.05 -10.79
C ALA A 303 -5.81 -8.83 -10.13
N ARG A 304 -4.98 -9.56 -10.89
CA ARG A 304 -3.76 -10.21 -10.37
C ARG A 304 -2.70 -9.18 -9.99
N LEU A 305 -2.55 -8.11 -10.78
CA LEU A 305 -1.73 -6.94 -10.44
C LEU A 305 -2.41 -6.02 -9.39
N GLY A 306 -3.58 -6.41 -8.87
CA GLY A 306 -4.42 -5.58 -8.00
C GLY A 306 -5.19 -4.47 -8.72
N ILE A 307 -5.05 -4.35 -10.05
CA ILE A 307 -5.68 -3.29 -10.83
C ILE A 307 -7.18 -3.58 -11.01
N LYS A 308 -8.01 -2.67 -10.52
CA LYS A 308 -9.44 -2.59 -10.81
C LYS A 308 -9.70 -1.37 -11.70
N PHE A 309 -10.33 -1.56 -12.85
CA PHE A 309 -10.87 -0.46 -13.65
C PHE A 309 -12.29 -0.13 -13.16
N ASP A 310 -12.61 1.16 -13.13
CA ASP A 310 -13.95 1.66 -12.80
C ASP A 310 -14.84 1.68 -14.05
N GLU A 311 -14.25 1.96 -15.22
CA GLU A 311 -14.96 2.00 -16.50
C GLU A 311 -14.17 1.29 -17.62
N TYR A 312 -14.75 0.22 -18.17
CA TYR A 312 -14.34 -0.37 -19.45
C TYR A 312 -15.05 0.35 -20.60
N ASN A 313 -14.50 1.51 -20.95
CA ASN A 313 -14.90 2.32 -22.10
C ASN A 313 -14.32 1.73 -23.42
N GLY A 314 -14.57 2.38 -24.55
CA GLY A 314 -13.96 2.01 -25.83
C GLY A 314 -14.42 2.87 -26.99
N GLU A 315 -13.75 2.75 -28.14
CA GLU A 315 -14.08 3.49 -29.37
C GLU A 315 -15.55 3.33 -29.82
N SER A 316 -16.17 2.20 -29.47
CA SER A 316 -17.59 1.90 -29.74
C SER A 316 -18.59 2.73 -28.91
N GLN A 317 -18.15 3.34 -27.81
CA GLN A 317 -19.02 4.03 -26.85
C GLN A 317 -19.14 5.53 -27.13
N VAL A 318 -18.28 6.07 -28.02
CA VAL A 318 -18.29 7.46 -28.43
C VAL A 318 -19.61 7.77 -29.16
N THR A 319 -20.35 8.77 -28.67
CA THR A 319 -21.73 8.99 -29.12
C THR A 319 -21.79 9.58 -30.53
N SER A 320 -22.82 9.18 -31.30
CA SER A 320 -23.08 9.73 -32.64
C SER A 320 -23.33 11.24 -32.58
N GLU A 321 -23.91 11.68 -31.47
CA GLU A 321 -24.26 13.03 -31.10
C GLU A 321 -23.03 13.89 -30.86
N SER A 322 -22.05 13.45 -30.05
CA SER A 322 -20.79 14.19 -29.85
C SER A 322 -19.91 14.17 -31.10
N ILE A 323 -19.94 13.11 -31.92
CA ILE A 323 -19.27 13.11 -33.23
C ILE A 323 -19.88 14.20 -34.16
N ALA A 324 -21.21 14.29 -34.23
CA ALA A 324 -21.90 15.30 -35.02
C ALA A 324 -21.67 16.72 -34.49
N GLU A 325 -21.62 16.91 -33.16
CA GLU A 325 -21.30 18.18 -32.51
C GLU A 325 -19.89 18.66 -32.87
N VAL A 326 -18.89 17.79 -32.74
CA VAL A 326 -17.49 18.08 -33.10
C VAL A 326 -17.38 18.50 -34.57
N GLU A 327 -18.00 17.75 -35.49
CA GLU A 327 -17.98 18.11 -36.91
C GLU A 327 -18.69 19.43 -37.21
N ALA A 328 -19.81 19.72 -36.55
CA ALA A 328 -20.56 20.95 -36.75
C ALA A 328 -19.75 22.18 -36.26
N VAL A 329 -19.19 22.12 -35.05
CA VAL A 329 -18.41 23.23 -34.46
C VAL A 329 -17.13 23.49 -35.26
N LEU A 330 -16.44 22.45 -35.73
CA LEU A 330 -15.23 22.62 -36.54
C LEU A 330 -15.53 23.14 -37.96
N LYS A 331 -16.71 22.85 -38.53
CA LYS A 331 -17.16 23.40 -39.83
C LYS A 331 -17.58 24.87 -39.70
N ASP A 332 -18.38 25.22 -38.70
CA ASP A 332 -18.79 26.62 -38.41
C ASP A 332 -17.58 27.55 -38.25
N LYS A 333 -16.54 27.08 -37.56
CA LYS A 333 -15.30 27.82 -37.33
C LYS A 333 -14.31 27.82 -38.51
N GLY A 334 -14.63 27.15 -39.62
CA GLY A 334 -13.73 27.05 -40.78
C GLY A 334 -12.40 26.32 -40.48
N VAL A 335 -12.44 25.34 -39.57
CA VAL A 335 -11.27 24.52 -39.16
C VAL A 335 -11.27 23.16 -39.88
N LEU A 336 -12.45 22.63 -40.19
CA LEU A 336 -12.62 21.36 -40.91
C LEU A 336 -12.83 21.62 -42.40
N GLU A 337 -11.80 21.38 -43.19
CA GLU A 337 -11.75 21.59 -44.64
C GLU A 337 -12.02 20.28 -45.40
N GLU A 338 -12.55 20.36 -46.62
CA GLU A 338 -12.60 19.22 -47.54
C GLU A 338 -11.34 19.17 -48.41
N SER A 339 -10.71 18.00 -48.50
CA SER A 339 -9.54 17.74 -49.33
C SER A 339 -9.66 16.37 -50.01
N GLU A 340 -9.69 16.36 -51.34
CA GLU A 340 -9.81 15.14 -52.17
C GLU A 340 -11.02 14.23 -51.85
N GLY A 341 -12.08 14.78 -51.26
CA GLY A 341 -13.25 14.03 -50.77
C GLY A 341 -13.09 13.42 -49.37
N SER A 342 -12.05 13.81 -48.62
CA SER A 342 -11.90 13.54 -47.19
C SER A 342 -12.04 14.83 -46.39
N TRP A 343 -12.47 14.76 -45.14
CA TRP A 343 -12.54 15.91 -44.23
C TRP A 343 -11.29 15.97 -43.35
N VAL A 344 -10.59 17.11 -43.34
CA VAL A 344 -9.26 17.28 -42.74
C VAL A 344 -9.13 18.56 -41.92
N ILE A 345 -8.21 18.57 -40.96
CA ILE A 345 -7.74 19.80 -40.28
C ILE A 345 -6.26 20.00 -40.61
N ASP A 346 -5.88 21.15 -41.17
CA ASP A 346 -4.48 21.57 -41.29
C ASP A 346 -4.05 22.41 -40.07
N PHE A 347 -3.55 21.73 -39.05
CA PHE A 347 -3.06 22.33 -37.81
C PHE A 347 -1.98 23.41 -38.01
N LYS A 348 -1.29 23.46 -39.16
CA LYS A 348 -0.31 24.53 -39.46
C LYS A 348 -0.97 25.86 -39.75
N LYS A 349 -2.15 25.88 -40.39
CA LYS A 349 -2.97 27.09 -40.60
C LYS A 349 -3.42 27.68 -39.26
N HIS A 350 -3.71 26.81 -38.30
CA HIS A 350 -4.20 27.17 -36.96
C HIS A 350 -3.09 27.34 -35.91
N GLY A 351 -1.89 27.75 -36.35
CA GLY A 351 -0.76 28.16 -35.50
C GLY A 351 0.17 27.03 -35.03
N SER A 352 -0.26 25.77 -35.04
CA SER A 352 0.52 24.62 -34.58
C SER A 352 1.46 24.09 -35.67
N LYS A 353 2.48 24.89 -36.02
CA LYS A 353 3.45 24.60 -37.11
C LYS A 353 4.14 23.23 -37.05
N GLY A 354 4.27 22.65 -35.86
CA GLY A 354 4.86 21.31 -35.64
C GLY A 354 3.91 20.13 -35.90
N LEU A 355 2.60 20.37 -36.00
CA LEU A 355 1.61 19.33 -36.30
C LEU A 355 1.30 19.30 -37.79
N SER A 356 1.17 18.11 -38.38
CA SER A 356 0.70 17.97 -39.76
C SER A 356 -0.82 18.03 -39.84
N THR A 357 -1.32 18.28 -41.06
CA THR A 357 -2.67 17.92 -41.48
C THR A 357 -3.03 16.50 -41.03
N ALA A 358 -4.28 16.31 -40.61
CA ALA A 358 -4.84 15.00 -40.26
C ALA A 358 -6.29 14.86 -40.76
N VAL A 359 -6.70 13.62 -41.01
CA VAL A 359 -8.01 13.25 -41.55
C VAL A 359 -8.96 12.91 -40.39
N LEU A 360 -10.18 13.45 -40.44
CA LEU A 360 -11.26 13.19 -39.46
C LEU A 360 -12.33 12.26 -40.04
N ARG A 361 -12.68 12.41 -41.33
CA ARG A 361 -13.41 11.40 -42.12
C ARG A 361 -12.70 11.13 -43.44
N ASN A 362 -12.63 9.87 -43.82
CA ASN A 362 -12.03 9.43 -45.08
C ASN A 362 -12.99 9.60 -46.27
N ARG A 363 -12.55 9.16 -47.46
CA ARG A 363 -13.33 9.19 -48.72
C ARG A 363 -14.57 8.27 -48.74
N THR A 364 -14.71 7.35 -47.78
CA THR A 364 -15.91 6.50 -47.62
C THR A 364 -16.89 7.06 -46.60
N GLY A 365 -16.60 8.22 -45.99
CA GLY A 365 -17.40 8.83 -44.92
C GLY A 365 -17.15 8.23 -43.53
N THR A 366 -16.33 7.19 -43.40
CA THR A 366 -15.98 6.53 -42.14
C THR A 366 -15.18 7.47 -41.22
N THR A 367 -15.44 7.39 -39.91
CA THR A 367 -14.72 8.15 -38.87
C THR A 367 -13.27 7.68 -38.71
N MET A 368 -12.33 8.61 -38.53
CA MET A 368 -10.96 8.31 -38.11
C MET A 368 -10.79 8.46 -36.58
N TYR A 369 -9.80 7.79 -35.99
CA TYR A 369 -9.49 7.86 -34.54
C TYR A 369 -9.51 9.28 -33.97
N LEU A 370 -8.84 10.24 -34.63
CA LEU A 370 -8.80 11.64 -34.20
C LEU A 370 -10.20 12.26 -34.01
N LEU A 371 -11.19 11.93 -34.84
CA LEU A 371 -12.57 12.41 -34.66
C LEU A 371 -13.25 11.72 -33.46
N ARG A 372 -13.00 10.43 -33.25
CA ARG A 372 -13.53 9.68 -32.09
C ARG A 372 -12.95 10.20 -30.78
N ASP A 373 -11.64 10.45 -30.71
CA ASP A 373 -10.99 10.87 -29.48
C ASP A 373 -11.37 12.31 -29.08
N ILE A 374 -11.56 13.20 -30.07
CA ILE A 374 -12.12 14.55 -29.81
C ILE A 374 -13.55 14.43 -29.27
N ALA A 375 -14.39 13.55 -29.83
CA ALA A 375 -15.76 13.33 -29.35
C ALA A 375 -15.80 12.64 -27.97
N ASN A 376 -14.89 11.70 -27.70
CA ASN A 376 -14.73 11.04 -26.39
C ASN A 376 -14.40 12.07 -25.29
N VAL A 377 -13.52 13.05 -25.56
CA VAL A 377 -13.25 14.16 -24.62
C VAL A 377 -14.53 14.93 -24.25
N ILE A 378 -15.41 15.16 -25.23
CA ILE A 378 -16.69 15.85 -25.03
C ILE A 378 -17.67 14.97 -24.23
N ASP A 379 -17.78 13.68 -24.56
CA ASP A 379 -18.60 12.71 -23.81
C ASP A 379 -18.13 12.56 -22.36
N LEU A 380 -16.81 12.54 -22.12
CA LEU A 380 -16.23 12.45 -20.77
C LEU A 380 -16.41 13.72 -19.94
N ASP A 381 -16.32 14.92 -20.53
CA ASP A 381 -16.56 16.18 -19.79
C ASP A 381 -18.06 16.32 -19.43
N LYS A 382 -18.96 15.93 -20.35
CA LYS A 382 -20.40 15.81 -20.11
C LYS A 382 -20.74 14.80 -19.00
N LYS A 383 -20.10 13.63 -19.01
CA LYS A 383 -20.39 12.51 -18.08
C LYS A 383 -19.79 12.71 -16.69
N HIS A 384 -18.51 13.10 -16.63
CA HIS A 384 -17.73 13.08 -15.39
C HIS A 384 -17.45 14.47 -14.82
N SER A 385 -17.50 15.51 -15.66
CA SER A 385 -17.07 16.89 -15.34
C SER A 385 -15.70 16.93 -14.67
N PHE A 386 -14.75 16.20 -15.26
CA PHE A 386 -13.41 16.01 -14.71
C PHE A 386 -12.63 17.33 -14.61
N ASP A 387 -11.68 17.41 -13.68
CA ASP A 387 -10.70 18.50 -13.61
C ASP A 387 -9.41 18.15 -14.35
N LYS A 388 -9.15 16.85 -14.56
CA LYS A 388 -8.02 16.35 -15.35
C LYS A 388 -8.35 15.06 -16.12
N LEU A 389 -7.79 14.91 -17.31
CA LEU A 389 -7.85 13.69 -18.11
C LEU A 389 -6.43 13.31 -18.54
N ILE A 390 -5.94 12.16 -18.07
CA ILE A 390 -4.55 11.72 -18.20
C ILE A 390 -4.51 10.50 -19.13
N TYR A 391 -3.94 10.67 -20.32
CA TYR A 391 -3.73 9.59 -21.29
C TYR A 391 -2.35 8.96 -21.08
N VAL A 392 -2.27 7.70 -20.65
CA VAL A 392 -1.00 7.00 -20.44
C VAL A 392 -0.69 6.11 -21.65
N VAL A 393 -0.13 6.72 -22.70
CA VAL A 393 0.03 6.10 -24.03
C VAL A 393 1.45 6.31 -24.58
N THR A 394 1.96 5.37 -25.39
CA THR A 394 3.30 5.42 -26.01
C THR A 394 3.62 6.78 -26.65
N SER A 395 4.89 7.22 -26.54
CA SER A 395 5.32 8.47 -27.17
C SER A 395 5.35 8.46 -28.70
N ASP A 396 5.12 7.30 -29.35
CA ASP A 396 4.75 7.26 -30.77
C ASP A 396 3.49 8.12 -31.07
N GLN A 397 2.64 8.35 -30.06
CA GLN A 397 1.40 9.11 -30.18
C GLN A 397 1.47 10.54 -29.64
N ASP A 398 2.65 11.07 -29.28
CA ASP A 398 2.83 12.48 -28.83
C ASP A 398 2.12 13.47 -29.79
N ALA A 399 2.31 13.29 -31.11
CA ALA A 399 1.72 14.12 -32.14
C ALA A 399 0.21 13.88 -32.36
N HIS A 400 -0.37 12.79 -31.84
CA HIS A 400 -1.81 12.51 -31.90
C HIS A 400 -2.54 13.26 -30.80
N PHE A 401 -2.16 13.07 -29.54
CA PHE A 401 -2.81 13.78 -28.42
C PHE A 401 -2.59 15.30 -28.48
N ALA A 402 -1.46 15.76 -29.04
CA ALA A 402 -1.27 17.18 -29.35
C ALA A 402 -2.26 17.72 -30.41
N ARG A 403 -2.73 16.89 -31.35
CA ARG A 403 -3.83 17.25 -32.28
C ARG A 403 -5.19 17.23 -31.58
N VAL A 404 -5.47 16.24 -30.72
CA VAL A 404 -6.72 16.18 -29.93
C VAL A 404 -6.88 17.44 -29.08
N ALA A 405 -5.89 17.77 -28.24
CA ALA A 405 -5.93 18.95 -27.39
C ALA A 405 -6.04 20.25 -28.21
N LYS A 406 -5.33 20.36 -29.35
CA LYS A 406 -5.45 21.53 -30.23
C LYS A 406 -6.80 21.63 -30.93
N ALA A 407 -7.44 20.50 -31.29
CA ALA A 407 -8.77 20.53 -31.88
C ALA A 407 -9.83 20.98 -30.86
N ILE A 408 -9.75 20.53 -29.61
CA ILE A 408 -10.60 20.99 -28.49
C ILE A 408 -10.40 22.50 -28.23
N GLU A 409 -9.15 23.00 -28.29
CA GLU A 409 -8.85 24.44 -28.22
C GLU A 409 -9.51 25.22 -29.37
N LEU A 410 -9.44 24.71 -30.61
CA LEU A 410 -10.02 25.36 -31.79
C LEU A 410 -11.55 25.31 -31.80
N MET A 411 -12.16 24.23 -31.31
CA MET A 411 -13.59 24.16 -30.98
C MET A 411 -14.00 25.23 -29.95
N GLY A 412 -13.04 25.81 -29.21
CA GLY A 412 -13.24 26.94 -28.29
C GLY A 412 -13.23 26.54 -26.82
N HIS A 413 -13.09 25.25 -26.51
CA HIS A 413 -13.06 24.76 -25.13
C HIS A 413 -11.63 24.85 -24.58
N VAL A 414 -11.07 26.08 -24.59
CA VAL A 414 -9.68 26.37 -24.22
C VAL A 414 -9.35 25.90 -22.79
N ASP A 415 -10.31 25.96 -21.87
CA ASP A 415 -10.14 25.47 -20.50
C ASP A 415 -10.25 23.94 -20.39
N LEU A 416 -11.05 23.28 -21.24
CA LEU A 416 -11.07 21.82 -21.35
C LEU A 416 -9.74 21.31 -21.91
N ALA A 417 -9.21 21.95 -22.96
CA ALA A 417 -7.92 21.60 -23.56
C ALA A 417 -6.74 21.64 -22.56
N LYS A 418 -6.81 22.48 -21.50
CA LYS A 418 -5.81 22.53 -20.41
C LYS A 418 -5.90 21.35 -19.44
N LYS A 419 -7.04 20.68 -19.34
CA LYS A 419 -7.25 19.51 -18.48
C LYS A 419 -6.61 18.23 -19.04
N LEU A 420 -6.39 18.18 -20.35
CA LEU A 420 -5.82 17.04 -21.06
C LEU A 420 -4.30 16.98 -20.83
N GLN A 421 -3.81 15.86 -20.31
CA GLN A 421 -2.38 15.57 -20.21
C GLN A 421 -2.08 14.22 -20.88
N HIS A 422 -1.27 14.23 -21.94
CA HIS A 422 -0.63 13.01 -22.43
C HIS A 422 0.62 12.71 -21.62
N VAL A 423 0.76 11.46 -21.19
CA VAL A 423 1.86 10.94 -20.39
C VAL A 423 2.57 9.85 -21.19
N GLY A 424 3.50 10.31 -22.02
CA GLY A 424 4.31 9.49 -22.92
C GLY A 424 5.17 8.44 -22.22
N PHE A 425 5.45 7.34 -22.94
CA PHE A 425 6.39 6.30 -22.54
C PHE A 425 7.20 5.74 -23.71
N GLY A 426 8.45 5.31 -23.43
CA GLY A 426 9.34 4.65 -24.39
C GLY A 426 9.03 3.16 -24.57
N LYS A 427 9.65 2.51 -25.56
CA LYS A 427 9.32 1.11 -25.91
C LYS A 427 10.05 0.09 -25.04
N VAL A 428 9.36 -0.98 -24.67
CA VAL A 428 9.98 -2.23 -24.18
C VAL A 428 10.45 -3.06 -25.38
N GLN A 429 11.63 -3.65 -25.30
CA GLN A 429 12.23 -4.51 -26.33
C GLN A 429 12.40 -5.94 -25.80
N GLY A 430 12.33 -6.95 -26.68
CA GLY A 430 12.64 -8.34 -26.34
C GLY A 430 11.57 -9.12 -25.55
N LEU A 431 10.52 -8.47 -25.03
CA LEU A 431 9.51 -9.08 -24.15
C LEU A 431 8.99 -10.45 -24.67
N SER A 432 8.45 -10.50 -25.89
CA SER A 432 7.92 -11.76 -26.47
C SER A 432 8.99 -12.80 -26.79
N ALA A 433 10.27 -12.43 -26.91
CA ALA A 433 11.37 -13.39 -27.07
C ALA A 433 11.82 -13.99 -25.73
N GLN A 434 11.51 -13.31 -24.62
CA GLN A 434 11.85 -13.71 -23.25
C GLN A 434 10.69 -14.45 -22.56
N LEU A 435 9.44 -14.04 -22.86
CA LEU A 435 8.19 -14.66 -22.38
C LEU A 435 7.52 -15.54 -23.47
N GLY A 436 8.29 -16.02 -24.44
CA GLY A 436 7.87 -16.96 -25.49
C GLY A 436 6.47 -16.71 -26.06
N ASN A 437 5.61 -17.72 -25.97
CA ASN A 437 4.24 -17.68 -26.50
C ASN A 437 3.22 -17.04 -25.52
N ALA A 438 3.63 -15.99 -24.76
CA ALA A 438 2.70 -15.20 -23.95
C ALA A 438 1.91 -14.23 -24.83
N HIS A 439 0.77 -14.69 -25.36
CA HIS A 439 -0.08 -13.90 -26.24
C HIS A 439 -1.23 -13.19 -25.48
N LEU A 440 -1.66 -13.74 -24.33
CA LEU A 440 -2.60 -13.10 -23.40
C LEU A 440 -1.87 -12.45 -22.22
N PHE A 441 -2.51 -11.48 -21.57
CA PHE A 441 -1.93 -10.80 -20.41
C PHE A 441 -1.75 -11.77 -19.22
N GLY A 442 -2.68 -12.72 -19.03
CA GLY A 442 -2.54 -13.79 -18.03
C GLY A 442 -1.27 -14.64 -18.24
N ASP A 443 -0.98 -15.03 -19.49
CA ASP A 443 0.19 -15.85 -19.82
C ASP A 443 1.52 -15.14 -19.45
N MET A 444 1.58 -13.80 -19.57
CA MET A 444 2.77 -13.02 -19.17
C MET A 444 3.02 -13.10 -17.67
N ILE A 445 1.96 -12.96 -16.86
CA ILE A 445 2.05 -13.02 -15.39
C ILE A 445 2.45 -14.44 -14.95
N ASP A 446 1.87 -15.47 -15.58
CA ASP A 446 2.19 -16.88 -15.32
C ASP A 446 3.66 -17.20 -15.62
N GLN A 447 4.23 -16.65 -16.70
CA GLN A 447 5.64 -16.85 -17.03
C GLN A 447 6.59 -16.05 -16.13
N CYS A 448 6.22 -14.83 -15.70
CA CYS A 448 7.00 -14.10 -14.69
C CYS A 448 7.02 -14.83 -13.34
N ALA A 449 5.88 -15.40 -12.93
CA ALA A 449 5.78 -16.24 -11.75
C ALA A 449 6.59 -17.54 -11.89
N ALA A 450 6.55 -18.20 -13.04
CA ALA A 450 7.31 -19.41 -13.31
C ALA A 450 8.84 -19.17 -13.28
N ALA A 451 9.31 -18.08 -13.89
CA ALA A 451 10.73 -17.71 -13.88
C ALA A 451 11.25 -17.48 -12.46
N VAL A 452 10.52 -16.71 -11.64
CA VAL A 452 10.84 -16.54 -10.21
C VAL A 452 10.80 -17.88 -9.47
N LYS A 453 9.79 -18.72 -9.70
CA LYS A 453 9.68 -20.02 -9.02
C LYS A 453 10.94 -20.87 -9.25
N THR A 454 11.43 -20.95 -10.48
CA THR A 454 12.68 -21.67 -10.78
C THR A 454 13.88 -21.06 -10.06
N ALA A 455 14.02 -19.73 -10.04
CA ALA A 455 15.11 -19.07 -9.32
C ALA A 455 15.05 -19.30 -7.79
N MET A 456 13.85 -19.43 -7.20
CA MET A 456 13.69 -19.82 -5.79
C MET A 456 14.08 -21.29 -5.56
N GLU A 457 13.62 -22.21 -6.42
CA GLU A 457 13.94 -23.65 -6.35
C GLU A 457 15.43 -23.94 -6.63
N GLU A 458 16.15 -23.05 -7.29
CA GLU A 458 17.62 -23.11 -7.46
C GLU A 458 18.40 -22.64 -6.22
N GLN A 459 17.79 -21.87 -5.30
CA GLN A 459 18.41 -21.44 -4.04
C GLN A 459 18.01 -22.32 -2.85
N GLU A 460 16.73 -22.67 -2.70
CA GLU A 460 16.20 -23.46 -1.57
C GLU A 460 15.21 -24.53 -2.05
N ASP A 461 15.51 -25.80 -1.77
CA ASP A 461 14.63 -26.93 -2.08
C ASP A 461 13.36 -26.89 -1.21
N GLY A 462 12.20 -26.90 -1.85
CA GLY A 462 10.90 -26.76 -1.19
C GLY A 462 10.38 -25.32 -1.02
N ALA A 463 11.01 -24.33 -1.65
CA ALA A 463 10.60 -22.93 -1.61
C ALA A 463 9.07 -22.72 -1.84
N PRO A 464 8.37 -21.86 -1.07
CA PRO A 464 6.91 -21.75 -1.13
C PRO A 464 6.39 -21.24 -2.49
N ALA A 465 5.85 -22.15 -3.32
CA ALA A 465 5.33 -21.83 -4.66
C ALA A 465 4.25 -20.72 -4.69
N ALA A 466 3.57 -20.45 -3.57
CA ALA A 466 2.62 -19.34 -3.43
C ALA A 466 3.26 -17.94 -3.36
N ALA A 467 4.58 -17.84 -3.14
CA ALA A 467 5.32 -16.58 -3.16
C ALA A 467 5.77 -16.15 -4.57
N ALA A 468 5.88 -17.10 -5.51
CA ALA A 468 6.48 -16.86 -6.82
C ALA A 468 5.68 -15.86 -7.69
N GLU A 469 4.34 -15.89 -7.64
CA GLU A 469 3.50 -14.88 -8.32
C GLU A 469 3.63 -13.48 -7.68
N PRO A 470 3.47 -13.32 -6.34
CA PRO A 470 3.80 -12.08 -5.63
C PRO A 470 5.14 -11.44 -5.98
N PHE A 471 6.21 -12.23 -6.09
CA PHE A 471 7.55 -11.77 -6.47
C PHE A 471 7.62 -11.46 -7.98
N GLY A 472 7.09 -12.33 -8.85
CA GLY A 472 7.09 -12.15 -10.30
C GLY A 472 6.35 -10.88 -10.75
N ILE A 473 5.24 -10.54 -10.10
CA ILE A 473 4.51 -9.29 -10.33
C ILE A 473 5.34 -8.08 -9.90
N THR A 474 5.89 -8.08 -8.68
CA THR A 474 6.70 -6.95 -8.21
C THR A 474 7.96 -6.76 -9.04
N SER A 475 8.63 -7.83 -9.47
CA SER A 475 9.77 -7.73 -10.39
C SER A 475 9.39 -7.21 -11.78
N LEU A 476 8.25 -7.59 -12.33
CA LEU A 476 7.76 -7.08 -13.61
C LEU A 476 7.49 -5.56 -13.56
N ILE A 477 6.85 -5.11 -12.47
CA ILE A 477 6.55 -3.69 -12.20
C ILE A 477 7.85 -2.91 -11.94
N ALA A 478 8.74 -3.45 -11.12
CA ALA A 478 10.02 -2.85 -10.78
C ALA A 478 10.96 -2.74 -12.00
N GLN A 479 10.94 -3.71 -12.91
CA GLN A 479 11.76 -3.66 -14.13
C GLN A 479 11.27 -2.61 -15.13
N ASP A 480 9.95 -2.46 -15.30
CA ASP A 480 9.37 -1.40 -16.15
C ASP A 480 9.70 0.01 -15.62
N MET A 481 9.70 0.18 -14.30
CA MET A 481 9.95 1.46 -13.62
C MET A 481 11.41 1.68 -13.19
N HIS A 482 12.34 0.75 -13.45
CA HIS A 482 13.76 0.88 -13.11
C HIS A 482 14.43 2.09 -13.80
N THR A 483 13.83 2.59 -14.88
CA THR A 483 14.22 3.86 -15.50
C THR A 483 13.01 4.76 -15.71
N LYS A 484 13.25 6.07 -15.87
CA LYS A 484 12.20 7.04 -16.21
C LYS A 484 11.36 6.56 -17.39
N ARG A 485 10.04 6.63 -17.25
CA ARG A 485 9.07 6.07 -18.21
C ARG A 485 9.31 6.49 -19.67
N GLY A 486 9.78 7.72 -19.90
CA GLY A 486 10.11 8.23 -21.24
C GLY A 486 11.26 7.48 -21.95
N ASN A 487 12.11 6.76 -21.22
CA ASN A 487 13.12 5.89 -21.78
C ASN A 487 12.49 4.58 -22.28
N GLY A 488 13.07 3.99 -23.33
CA GLY A 488 12.84 2.58 -23.66
C GLY A 488 13.82 1.68 -22.89
N TYR A 489 13.46 0.41 -22.71
CA TYR A 489 14.29 -0.59 -22.03
C TYR A 489 14.23 -1.96 -22.74
N ALA A 490 15.21 -2.82 -22.51
CA ALA A 490 15.17 -4.22 -22.91
C ALA A 490 14.67 -5.06 -21.73
N PHE A 491 13.68 -5.92 -21.97
CA PHE A 491 13.20 -6.86 -20.97
C PHE A 491 14.21 -8.01 -20.81
N ASP A 492 14.51 -8.36 -19.55
CA ASP A 492 15.49 -9.37 -19.16
C ASP A 492 14.89 -10.23 -18.06
N SER A 493 14.53 -11.48 -18.37
CA SER A 493 13.89 -12.38 -17.42
C SER A 493 14.80 -12.84 -16.29
N LYS A 494 16.14 -12.72 -16.44
CA LYS A 494 17.12 -13.13 -15.42
C LYS A 494 17.34 -12.04 -14.39
N LYS A 495 17.56 -10.80 -14.84
CA LYS A 495 17.65 -9.66 -13.90
C LYS A 495 16.35 -9.48 -13.10
N MET A 496 15.21 -9.84 -13.68
CA MET A 496 13.91 -9.88 -13.00
C MET A 496 13.87 -10.86 -11.80
N THR A 497 14.73 -11.88 -11.79
CA THR A 497 14.78 -12.94 -10.77
C THR A 497 15.95 -12.86 -9.78
N GLU A 498 16.82 -11.85 -9.89
CA GLU A 498 17.93 -11.63 -8.95
C GLU A 498 17.39 -11.09 -7.60
N PHE A 499 17.72 -11.74 -6.48
CA PHE A 499 17.24 -11.37 -5.13
C PHE A 499 18.06 -10.25 -4.44
N GLU A 500 19.04 -9.69 -5.14
CA GLU A 500 19.92 -8.61 -4.67
C GLU A 500 19.86 -7.40 -5.60
N GLY A 501 20.12 -6.20 -5.06
CA GLY A 501 20.19 -4.95 -5.84
C GLY A 501 18.84 -4.39 -6.31
N ASP A 502 18.88 -3.59 -7.38
CA ASP A 502 17.73 -2.86 -7.93
C ASP A 502 16.70 -3.77 -8.65
N THR A 503 16.05 -4.68 -7.92
CA THR A 503 15.01 -5.59 -8.46
C THR A 503 13.76 -5.67 -7.55
N GLY A 504 12.63 -6.07 -8.13
CA GLY A 504 11.40 -6.33 -7.37
C GLY A 504 11.46 -7.59 -6.50
N ALA A 505 12.36 -8.52 -6.82
CA ALA A 505 12.60 -9.71 -6.02
C ALA A 505 13.40 -9.37 -4.75
N ALA A 506 14.43 -8.51 -4.86
CA ALA A 506 15.12 -7.95 -3.71
C ALA A 506 14.18 -7.12 -2.81
N LEU A 507 13.30 -6.31 -3.43
CA LEU A 507 12.27 -5.54 -2.72
C LEU A 507 11.31 -6.42 -1.89
N GLN A 508 10.83 -7.54 -2.46
CA GLN A 508 10.00 -8.50 -1.74
C GLN A 508 10.77 -9.35 -0.72
N PHE A 509 12.04 -9.68 -1.00
CA PHE A 509 12.92 -10.39 -0.08
C PHE A 509 13.19 -9.56 1.19
N ALA A 510 13.54 -8.28 1.04
CA ALA A 510 13.73 -7.36 2.16
C ALA A 510 12.45 -7.14 2.98
N TYR A 511 11.29 -6.99 2.31
CA TYR A 511 9.99 -6.93 2.99
C TYR A 511 9.65 -8.23 3.75
N THR A 512 10.19 -9.38 3.30
CA THR A 512 10.05 -10.68 3.97
C THR A 512 11.00 -10.82 5.16
N ARG A 513 12.29 -10.46 5.04
CA ARG A 513 13.22 -10.39 6.19
C ARG A 513 12.71 -9.45 7.28
N LEU A 514 12.23 -8.26 6.91
CA LEU A 514 11.64 -7.29 7.84
C LEU A 514 10.45 -7.88 8.63
N LYS A 515 9.59 -8.67 7.97
CA LYS A 515 8.48 -9.37 8.63
C LYS A 515 8.93 -10.52 9.52
N LEU A 516 10.05 -11.17 9.21
CA LEU A 516 10.63 -12.22 10.04
C LEU A 516 11.19 -11.61 11.33
N ALA A 517 12.02 -10.56 11.21
CA ALA A 517 12.57 -9.82 12.35
C ALA A 517 11.47 -9.25 13.27
N LEU A 518 10.45 -8.59 12.69
CA LEU A 518 9.26 -8.13 13.45
C LEU A 518 8.45 -9.27 14.10
N GLY A 519 8.61 -10.52 13.64
CA GLY A 519 8.02 -11.71 14.25
C GLY A 519 8.89 -12.37 15.33
N GLN A 520 10.16 -11.97 15.46
CA GLN A 520 11.11 -12.46 16.46
C GLN A 520 11.21 -11.53 17.69
N LEU A 521 10.91 -10.25 17.53
CA LEU A 521 10.94 -9.25 18.61
C LEU A 521 9.74 -9.43 19.57
N GLU A 522 9.99 -9.90 20.81
CA GLU A 522 8.95 -10.07 21.84
C GLU A 522 8.57 -8.73 22.52
N VAL A 523 7.55 -8.05 22.01
CA VAL A 523 7.17 -6.69 22.44
C VAL A 523 5.83 -6.64 23.19
N ASP A 524 5.81 -6.01 24.37
CA ASP A 524 4.58 -5.64 25.08
C ASP A 524 3.95 -4.35 24.48
N PRO A 525 2.73 -4.40 23.91
CA PRO A 525 2.07 -3.23 23.34
C PRO A 525 1.77 -2.09 24.32
N THR A 526 1.87 -2.32 25.64
CA THR A 526 1.66 -1.30 26.67
C THR A 526 2.90 -0.45 26.95
N ALA A 527 4.10 -0.89 26.53
CA ALA A 527 5.36 -0.18 26.76
C ALA A 527 5.61 1.03 25.81
N LEU A 528 4.75 1.23 24.81
CA LEU A 528 4.93 2.20 23.72
C LEU A 528 4.90 3.69 24.11
N ALA A 529 4.69 4.03 25.39
CA ALA A 529 4.55 5.42 25.83
C ALA A 529 5.88 6.19 25.95
N ASP A 530 6.93 5.52 26.44
CA ASP A 530 8.21 6.12 26.84
C ASP A 530 9.41 5.31 26.31
N VAL A 531 9.38 4.94 25.02
CA VAL A 531 10.44 4.15 24.35
C VAL A 531 11.76 4.91 24.31
N ASP A 532 12.87 4.30 24.77
CA ASP A 532 14.19 4.93 24.64
C ASP A 532 14.86 4.65 23.29
N TYR A 533 14.72 5.61 22.38
CA TYR A 533 15.42 5.60 21.09
C TYR A 533 16.91 5.99 21.19
N THR A 534 17.62 5.63 22.26
CA THR A 534 19.06 5.92 22.40
C THR A 534 19.91 5.05 21.48
N HIS A 535 19.53 3.77 21.30
CA HIS A 535 20.18 2.84 20.36
C HIS A 535 19.99 3.24 18.90
N LEU A 536 18.86 3.87 18.55
CA LEU A 536 18.61 4.35 17.18
C LEU A 536 19.46 5.58 16.76
N GLN A 537 20.51 5.90 17.52
CA GLN A 537 21.50 6.95 17.21
C GLN A 537 22.75 6.41 16.49
N GLU A 538 22.88 5.09 16.35
CA GLU A 538 23.89 4.43 15.51
C GLU A 538 23.63 4.76 14.02
N GLU A 539 24.65 4.67 13.16
CA GLU A 539 24.65 5.33 11.84
C GLU A 539 23.62 4.72 10.88
N GLU A 540 23.44 3.42 10.96
CA GLU A 540 22.60 2.56 10.14
C GLU A 540 21.11 2.87 10.38
N TYR A 541 20.65 2.75 11.63
CA TYR A 541 19.28 3.12 12.01
C TYR A 541 19.00 4.62 11.77
N THR A 542 20.00 5.48 12.03
CA THR A 542 19.92 6.92 11.76
C THR A 542 19.69 7.17 10.27
N ASN A 543 20.43 6.49 9.40
CA ASN A 543 20.29 6.64 7.96
C ASN A 543 18.94 6.10 7.45
N LEU A 544 18.44 4.99 8.00
CA LEU A 544 17.10 4.48 7.69
C LEU A 544 16.00 5.50 8.05
N LEU A 545 16.07 6.10 9.26
CA LEU A 545 15.19 7.19 9.69
C LEU A 545 15.28 8.41 8.75
N ARG A 546 16.48 8.79 8.33
CA ARG A 546 16.73 9.93 7.43
C ARG A 546 16.18 9.71 6.02
N LEU A 547 16.15 8.46 5.54
CA LEU A 547 15.45 8.08 4.32
C LEU A 547 13.92 8.10 4.53
N MET A 548 13.40 7.49 5.60
CA MET A 548 11.96 7.48 5.93
C MET A 548 11.38 8.90 6.01
N ALA A 549 12.14 9.89 6.49
CA ALA A 549 11.75 11.30 6.53
C ALA A 549 11.60 11.96 5.14
N GLN A 550 12.28 11.45 4.11
CA GLN A 550 12.21 11.99 2.73
C GLN A 550 10.99 11.50 1.95
N TYR A 551 10.35 10.40 2.37
CA TYR A 551 9.27 9.77 1.61
C TYR A 551 8.13 10.72 1.18
N PRO A 552 7.60 11.62 2.04
CA PRO A 552 6.58 12.58 1.62
C PRO A 552 7.07 13.58 0.55
N ASP A 553 8.33 14.01 0.59
CA ASP A 553 8.89 14.87 -0.47
C ASP A 553 9.08 14.08 -1.79
N VAL A 554 9.42 12.79 -1.71
CA VAL A 554 9.53 11.90 -2.89
C VAL A 554 8.17 11.72 -3.55
N ILE A 555 7.11 11.40 -2.80
CA ILE A 555 5.74 11.28 -3.36
C ILE A 555 5.28 12.60 -3.97
N ASN A 556 5.50 13.72 -3.28
CA ASN A 556 5.14 15.05 -3.75
C ASN A 556 5.89 15.42 -5.07
N ALA A 557 7.17 15.04 -5.18
CA ALA A 557 7.97 15.22 -6.40
C ALA A 557 7.57 14.27 -7.54
N ALA A 558 7.25 13.01 -7.23
CA ALA A 558 6.75 12.02 -8.19
C ALA A 558 5.40 12.44 -8.76
N TYR A 559 4.49 12.96 -7.93
CA TYR A 559 3.20 13.51 -8.37
C TYR A 559 3.38 14.72 -9.30
N LYS A 560 4.23 15.69 -8.92
CA LYS A 560 4.50 16.90 -9.72
C LYS A 560 5.15 16.61 -11.06
N SER A 561 5.96 15.56 -11.16
CA SER A 561 6.59 15.11 -12.42
C SER A 561 5.79 14.01 -13.15
N VAL A 562 4.76 13.46 -12.50
CA VAL A 562 4.00 12.27 -12.94
C VAL A 562 4.95 11.10 -13.25
N GLU A 563 5.96 10.86 -12.41
CA GLU A 563 7.04 9.89 -12.64
C GLU A 563 7.17 8.89 -11.47
N PRO A 564 6.44 7.75 -11.50
CA PRO A 564 6.49 6.72 -10.46
C PRO A 564 7.86 6.08 -10.23
N SER A 565 8.75 6.07 -11.24
CA SER A 565 10.13 5.56 -11.08
C SER A 565 10.91 6.24 -9.96
N ALA A 566 10.59 7.51 -9.63
CA ALA A 566 11.19 8.21 -8.49
C ALA A 566 10.84 7.58 -7.12
N VAL A 567 9.68 6.93 -7.02
CA VAL A 567 9.26 6.19 -5.82
C VAL A 567 10.01 4.86 -5.72
N LEU A 568 10.18 4.13 -6.84
CA LEU A 568 10.99 2.91 -6.86
C LEU A 568 12.47 3.19 -6.51
N SER A 569 13.08 4.23 -7.09
CA SER A 569 14.44 4.67 -6.73
C SER A 569 14.57 5.23 -5.30
N PHE A 570 13.45 5.43 -4.58
CA PHE A 570 13.46 5.64 -3.14
C PHE A 570 13.37 4.32 -2.38
N LEU A 571 12.46 3.42 -2.79
CA LEU A 571 12.30 2.10 -2.16
C LEU A 571 13.60 1.28 -2.17
N TYR A 572 14.36 1.27 -3.28
CA TYR A 572 15.65 0.56 -3.31
C TYR A 572 16.66 1.09 -2.29
N ARG A 573 16.87 2.41 -2.21
CA ARG A 573 17.75 3.03 -1.21
C ARG A 573 17.28 2.77 0.23
N MET A 574 15.95 2.70 0.44
CA MET A 574 15.39 2.34 1.73
C MET A 574 15.59 0.86 2.07
N VAL A 575 15.48 -0.04 1.08
CA VAL A 575 15.72 -1.49 1.23
C VAL A 575 17.20 -1.80 1.48
N GLU A 576 18.10 -1.14 0.74
CA GLU A 576 19.56 -1.20 0.94
C GLU A 576 19.91 -0.86 2.40
N GLN A 577 19.49 0.31 2.87
CA GLN A 577 19.74 0.75 4.24
C GLN A 577 19.02 -0.10 5.31
N LEU A 578 17.86 -0.68 4.98
CA LEU A 578 17.11 -1.58 5.86
C LEU A 578 17.80 -2.93 6.01
N ILE A 579 18.38 -3.47 4.93
CA ILE A 579 19.20 -4.69 4.97
C ILE A 579 20.41 -4.45 5.86
N GLU A 580 21.12 -3.32 5.73
CA GLU A 580 22.22 -2.96 6.63
C GLU A 580 21.80 -2.95 8.12
N CYS A 581 20.59 -2.47 8.45
CA CYS A 581 20.08 -2.50 9.83
C CYS A 581 19.79 -3.94 10.31
N LEU A 582 19.22 -4.78 9.45
CA LEU A 582 18.90 -6.18 9.77
C LEU A 582 20.17 -7.04 9.88
N ASP A 583 21.18 -6.78 9.06
CA ASP A 583 22.47 -7.47 9.10
C ASP A 583 23.26 -7.10 10.37
N VAL A 584 23.12 -5.86 10.87
CA VAL A 584 23.65 -5.44 12.19
C VAL A 584 22.89 -6.09 13.35
N ASP A 585 21.59 -6.31 13.22
CA ASP A 585 20.77 -6.99 14.22
C ASP A 585 21.00 -8.52 14.28
N GLU A 586 21.59 -9.09 13.23
CA GLU A 586 21.93 -10.52 13.13
C GLU A 586 23.38 -10.85 13.58
N ASP A 587 24.19 -9.87 14.01
CA ASP A 587 25.57 -10.05 14.48
C ASP A 587 25.65 -10.43 15.99
N GLU A 588 26.55 -11.34 16.36
CA GLU A 588 26.76 -11.80 17.75
C GLU A 588 27.33 -10.71 18.69
N GLU A 589 27.88 -9.61 18.15
CA GLU A 589 28.31 -8.45 18.95
C GLU A 589 27.22 -7.36 19.14
N ALA A 590 26.01 -7.55 18.58
CA ALA A 590 24.93 -6.58 18.66
C ALA A 590 24.36 -6.41 20.10
N PRO A 591 23.88 -5.20 20.48
CA PRO A 591 23.22 -5.02 21.77
C PRO A 591 21.84 -5.68 21.78
N GLU A 592 21.57 -6.56 22.74
CA GLU A 592 20.26 -7.21 22.94
C GLU A 592 19.55 -6.70 24.21
N GLY A 593 18.21 -6.74 24.19
CA GLY A 593 17.39 -6.63 25.40
C GLY A 593 16.11 -5.81 25.22
N PRO A 594 15.12 -5.95 26.12
CA PRO A 594 13.73 -5.51 25.86
C PRO A 594 13.54 -4.04 25.49
N GLU A 595 14.40 -3.13 25.96
CA GLU A 595 14.36 -1.71 25.60
C GLU A 595 14.92 -1.45 24.19
N VAL A 596 15.96 -2.20 23.79
CA VAL A 596 16.53 -2.20 22.43
C VAL A 596 15.52 -2.80 21.45
N ASP A 597 14.92 -3.94 21.82
CA ASP A 597 14.00 -4.70 20.97
C ASP A 597 12.68 -3.95 20.76
N LEU A 598 12.21 -3.22 21.77
CA LEU A 598 11.10 -2.25 21.67
C LEU A 598 11.44 -1.09 20.72
N ALA A 599 12.66 -0.53 20.80
CA ALA A 599 13.09 0.54 19.90
C ALA A 599 13.23 0.06 18.45
N ARG A 600 13.83 -1.11 18.22
CA ARG A 600 13.93 -1.81 16.93
C ARG A 600 12.55 -2.09 16.35
N ALA A 601 11.63 -2.68 17.12
CA ALA A 601 10.28 -2.99 16.65
C ALA A 601 9.50 -1.74 16.25
N VAL A 602 9.64 -0.63 16.99
CA VAL A 602 9.02 0.65 16.62
C VAL A 602 9.67 1.25 15.37
N LEU A 603 10.99 1.14 15.20
CA LEU A 603 11.66 1.51 13.94
C LEU A 603 11.12 0.67 12.77
N TYR A 604 11.13 -0.65 12.90
CA TYR A 604 10.80 -1.59 11.84
C TYR A 604 9.33 -1.63 11.46
N GLU A 605 8.39 -1.46 12.40
CA GLU A 605 6.96 -1.36 12.06
C GLU A 605 6.68 -0.05 11.30
N ASN A 606 7.38 1.05 11.62
CA ASN A 606 7.31 2.29 10.85
C ASN A 606 8.05 2.19 9.50
N ALA A 607 9.19 1.49 9.43
CA ALA A 607 9.89 1.24 8.17
C ALA A 607 9.03 0.38 7.22
N LYS A 608 8.41 -0.68 7.75
CA LYS A 608 7.39 -1.50 7.09
C LYS A 608 6.22 -0.64 6.60
N GLN A 609 5.71 0.29 7.41
CA GLN A 609 4.64 1.18 7.00
C GLN A 609 5.03 2.09 5.83
N VAL A 610 6.24 2.67 5.83
CA VAL A 610 6.74 3.50 4.71
C VAL A 610 6.97 2.66 3.45
N LEU A 611 7.58 1.49 3.59
CA LEU A 611 7.82 0.52 2.52
C LEU A 611 6.49 0.07 1.89
N GLU A 612 5.51 -0.32 2.69
CA GLU A 612 4.17 -0.67 2.22
C GLU A 612 3.45 0.49 1.54
N ASN A 613 3.57 1.73 2.04
CA ASN A 613 2.96 2.89 1.40
C ASN A 613 3.59 3.14 0.02
N GLY A 614 4.92 3.08 -0.07
CA GLY A 614 5.63 3.25 -1.34
C GLY A 614 5.30 2.13 -2.33
N MET A 615 5.23 0.87 -1.86
CA MET A 615 4.82 -0.26 -2.69
C MET A 615 3.37 -0.10 -3.17
N LYS A 616 2.42 0.33 -2.34
CA LYS A 616 1.01 0.59 -2.74
C LYS A 616 0.88 1.67 -3.83
N VAL A 617 1.82 2.61 -3.92
CA VAL A 617 1.87 3.60 -5.01
C VAL A 617 2.33 2.97 -6.35
N LEU A 618 3.11 1.89 -6.33
CA LEU A 618 3.56 1.18 -7.53
C LEU A 618 2.64 0.01 -7.93
N GLU A 619 2.27 -0.80 -6.93
CA GLU A 619 1.35 -1.92 -6.99
C GLU A 619 0.31 -1.80 -5.87
N GLU A 620 -0.83 -1.17 -6.17
CA GLU A 620 -1.98 -1.28 -5.27
C GLU A 620 -2.55 -2.69 -5.37
N ARG A 621 -2.01 -3.58 -4.51
CA ARG A 621 -2.68 -4.84 -4.21
C ARG A 621 -4.00 -4.51 -3.52
N VAL A 622 -5.08 -4.52 -4.30
CA VAL A 622 -6.43 -4.71 -3.78
C VAL A 622 -6.42 -6.05 -3.03
N GLU A 623 -6.21 -6.01 -1.70
CA GLU A 623 -6.59 -7.12 -0.82
C GLU A 623 -8.04 -7.44 -1.19
N PRO A 624 -8.38 -8.65 -1.66
CA PRO A 624 -9.73 -8.95 -2.12
C PRO A 624 -10.68 -8.72 -0.93
N PRO A 625 -11.58 -7.70 -0.99
CA PRO A 625 -12.00 -6.92 0.17
C PRO A 625 -12.31 -7.82 1.36
N ARG A 626 -11.51 -7.69 2.43
CA ARG A 626 -11.32 -8.72 3.48
C ARG A 626 -12.66 -9.32 3.80
N ARG A 627 -12.87 -10.65 3.64
CA ARG A 627 -14.16 -11.40 3.56
C ARG A 627 -15.42 -10.72 4.14
N ALA A 628 -15.28 -10.05 5.28
CA ALA A 628 -16.11 -8.95 5.73
C ALA A 628 -16.60 -7.93 4.69
N GLU A 629 -15.74 -7.09 4.11
CA GLU A 629 -16.09 -6.01 3.18
C GLU A 629 -16.85 -6.52 1.96
N ARG A 630 -16.40 -7.62 1.34
CA ARG A 630 -17.13 -8.26 0.24
C ARG A 630 -18.55 -8.74 0.63
N ALA A 631 -18.76 -9.08 1.90
CA ALA A 631 -20.10 -9.35 2.44
C ALA A 631 -20.86 -8.05 2.79
N LYS A 632 -20.17 -7.00 3.26
CA LYS A 632 -20.74 -5.68 3.53
C LYS A 632 -21.23 -5.00 2.24
N GLU A 633 -20.55 -5.21 1.12
CA GLU A 633 -20.97 -4.81 -0.23
C GLU A 633 -22.23 -5.59 -0.66
N LYS A 634 -22.16 -6.93 -0.73
CA LYS A 634 -23.33 -7.75 -1.12
C LYS A 634 -24.57 -7.53 -0.25
N ILE A 635 -24.42 -7.32 1.06
CA ILE A 635 -25.55 -7.01 1.95
C ILE A 635 -26.15 -5.63 1.64
N ARG A 636 -25.36 -4.65 1.16
CA ARG A 636 -25.86 -3.34 0.70
C ARG A 636 -26.56 -3.44 -0.66
N GLU A 637 -26.11 -4.33 -1.54
CA GLU A 637 -26.70 -4.54 -2.87
C GLU A 637 -28.00 -5.36 -2.81
N GLU A 638 -28.07 -6.40 -1.97
CA GLU A 638 -29.13 -7.42 -2.04
C GLU A 638 -30.23 -7.29 -0.96
N VAL A 639 -30.06 -6.53 0.15
CA VAL A 639 -30.98 -6.67 1.32
C VAL A 639 -31.46 -5.37 2.02
N THR A 640 -32.78 -5.25 2.15
CA THR A 640 -33.48 -4.19 2.89
C THR A 640 -33.61 -4.51 4.39
N PHE A 641 -32.52 -4.34 5.15
CA PHE A 641 -32.52 -4.43 6.62
C PHE A 641 -32.56 -3.06 7.32
N THR A 642 -32.98 -3.03 8.59
CA THR A 642 -32.86 -1.83 9.43
C THR A 642 -31.42 -1.60 9.90
N PRO A 643 -30.95 -0.33 10.04
CA PRO A 643 -29.53 -0.03 10.29
C PRO A 643 -28.91 -0.71 11.52
N ALA A 644 -29.69 -0.92 12.58
CA ALA A 644 -29.20 -1.56 13.81
C ALA A 644 -28.87 -3.06 13.64
N LEU A 645 -29.51 -3.76 12.69
CA LEU A 645 -29.18 -5.15 12.37
C LEU A 645 -27.92 -5.20 11.50
N LEU A 646 -27.84 -4.32 10.50
CA LEU A 646 -26.67 -4.16 9.61
C LEU A 646 -25.38 -3.89 10.41
N GLY A 647 -25.41 -2.96 11.37
CA GLY A 647 -24.26 -2.67 12.24
C GLY A 647 -23.80 -3.85 13.11
N ARG A 648 -24.74 -4.68 13.58
CA ARG A 648 -24.41 -5.90 14.36
C ARG A 648 -23.79 -7.01 13.48
N VAL A 649 -24.25 -7.14 12.23
CA VAL A 649 -23.64 -8.06 11.27
C VAL A 649 -22.22 -7.59 10.95
N GLN A 650 -22.06 -6.31 10.59
CA GLN A 650 -20.76 -5.67 10.32
C GLN A 650 -19.75 -5.91 11.46
N SER A 651 -20.09 -5.52 12.70
CA SER A 651 -19.21 -5.62 13.86
C SER A 651 -18.76 -7.06 14.21
N ARG A 652 -19.61 -8.07 13.98
CA ARG A 652 -19.28 -9.48 14.29
C ARG A 652 -18.46 -10.15 13.19
N VAL A 653 -18.73 -9.76 11.95
CA VAL A 653 -18.02 -10.22 10.76
C VAL A 653 -16.52 -9.85 10.81
N ASP A 654 -16.18 -8.72 11.44
CA ASP A 654 -14.80 -8.26 11.61
C ASP A 654 -13.99 -9.07 12.67
N ALA A 655 -14.62 -9.94 13.45
CA ALA A 655 -13.98 -10.65 14.58
C ALA A 655 -13.34 -12.03 14.23
N ASN A 656 -13.68 -12.62 13.08
CA ASN A 656 -13.03 -13.73 12.32
C ASN A 656 -12.46 -15.00 13.02
N ALA A 657 -12.47 -15.15 14.35
CA ALA A 657 -11.74 -16.21 15.07
C ALA A 657 -12.27 -17.65 14.83
N PHE A 658 -13.59 -17.80 14.67
CA PHE A 658 -14.28 -19.10 14.73
C PHE A 658 -13.81 -20.13 13.68
N ARG A 659 -13.34 -19.68 12.51
CA ARG A 659 -12.96 -20.59 11.40
C ARG A 659 -11.77 -21.50 11.72
N ARG A 660 -10.86 -21.09 12.61
CA ARG A 660 -9.71 -21.92 13.03
C ARG A 660 -10.14 -23.16 13.84
N CYS A 661 -11.31 -23.15 14.47
CA CYS A 661 -11.80 -24.26 15.30
C CYS A 661 -12.47 -25.39 14.51
N ILE A 662 -12.98 -25.13 13.30
CA ILE A 662 -13.69 -26.15 12.49
C ILE A 662 -12.75 -26.92 11.54
N SER A 663 -11.54 -26.41 11.30
CA SER A 663 -10.49 -27.11 10.54
C SER A 663 -9.84 -28.25 11.33
N ASP A 664 -10.01 -28.30 12.65
CA ASP A 664 -9.64 -29.46 13.46
C ASP A 664 -10.67 -30.59 13.23
N ASN A 665 -10.22 -31.66 12.60
CA ASN A 665 -11.08 -32.78 12.20
C ASN A 665 -11.64 -33.56 13.42
N THR A 666 -10.94 -33.52 14.56
CA THR A 666 -11.35 -34.12 15.84
C THR A 666 -12.52 -33.33 16.45
N ILE A 667 -12.39 -31.99 16.49
CA ILE A 667 -13.44 -31.09 16.96
C ILE A 667 -14.67 -31.18 16.03
N TYR A 668 -14.44 -31.16 14.72
CA TYR A 668 -15.50 -31.29 13.70
C TYR A 668 -16.29 -32.60 13.83
N GLN A 669 -15.64 -33.76 14.01
CA GLN A 669 -16.33 -35.05 14.20
C GLN A 669 -17.07 -35.12 15.54
N SER A 670 -16.52 -34.53 16.60
CA SER A 670 -17.19 -34.43 17.91
C SER A 670 -18.53 -33.67 17.80
N ILE A 671 -18.52 -32.50 17.14
CA ILE A 671 -19.72 -31.71 16.82
C ILE A 671 -20.69 -32.50 15.93
N CYS A 672 -20.20 -33.18 14.89
CA CYS A 672 -21.05 -33.95 13.98
C CYS A 672 -21.74 -35.15 14.64
N ASN A 673 -21.18 -35.69 15.72
CA ASN A 673 -21.78 -36.81 16.45
C ASN A 673 -22.74 -36.30 17.54
N SER A 674 -22.40 -35.22 18.27
CA SER A 674 -23.32 -34.64 19.26
C SER A 674 -24.63 -34.11 18.65
N LEU A 675 -24.57 -33.63 17.42
CA LEU A 675 -25.76 -33.18 16.66
C LEU A 675 -26.61 -34.31 16.07
N LYS A 676 -26.09 -35.54 15.96
CA LYS A 676 -26.80 -36.69 15.34
C LYS A 676 -27.42 -37.66 16.34
N ASP A 677 -26.83 -37.83 17.52
CA ASP A 677 -27.37 -38.81 18.49
C ASP A 677 -28.68 -38.29 19.10
N GLN A 678 -29.79 -38.91 18.70
CA GLN A 678 -31.11 -38.58 19.22
C GLN A 678 -31.28 -38.95 20.71
N ASN A 679 -30.36 -39.71 21.31
CA ASN A 679 -30.35 -40.05 22.74
C ASN A 679 -29.51 -39.08 23.58
N LEU A 680 -28.63 -38.26 22.99
CA LEU A 680 -27.93 -37.21 23.75
C LEU A 680 -28.93 -36.13 24.19
N PRO A 681 -28.91 -35.67 25.46
CA PRO A 681 -29.81 -34.63 25.94
C PRO A 681 -29.70 -33.34 25.11
N GLU A 682 -30.83 -32.68 24.85
CA GLU A 682 -30.91 -31.50 23.97
C GLU A 682 -29.92 -30.37 24.38
N ARG A 683 -29.72 -30.18 25.68
CA ARG A 683 -28.73 -29.25 26.28
C ARG A 683 -27.27 -29.49 25.84
N GLU A 684 -26.92 -30.73 25.45
CA GLU A 684 -25.58 -31.13 25.03
C GLU A 684 -25.39 -31.03 23.51
N ARG A 685 -26.46 -30.77 22.75
CA ARG A 685 -26.43 -30.62 21.28
C ARG A 685 -26.03 -29.21 20.80
N ARG A 686 -25.64 -28.31 21.72
CA ARG A 686 -25.08 -26.97 21.43
C ARG A 686 -25.88 -26.17 20.38
N PRO A 687 -27.16 -25.84 20.63
CA PRO A 687 -27.99 -25.07 19.70
C PRO A 687 -27.41 -23.69 19.38
N ASP A 688 -26.66 -23.10 20.31
CA ASP A 688 -25.79 -21.93 20.14
C ASP A 688 -24.84 -22.05 18.93
N LEU A 689 -24.32 -23.25 18.69
CA LEU A 689 -23.47 -23.56 17.54
C LEU A 689 -24.31 -23.76 16.28
N VAL A 690 -25.53 -24.30 16.38
CA VAL A 690 -26.45 -24.51 15.25
C VAL A 690 -26.96 -23.18 14.71
N ASP A 691 -27.28 -22.20 15.57
CA ASP A 691 -27.60 -20.82 15.18
C ASP A 691 -26.42 -20.15 14.47
N PHE A 692 -25.21 -20.30 15.00
CA PHE A 692 -24.00 -19.78 14.35
C PHE A 692 -23.77 -20.41 12.97
N LEU A 693 -23.88 -21.74 12.88
CA LEU A 693 -23.71 -22.49 11.64
C LEU A 693 -24.82 -22.17 10.62
N ALA A 694 -26.05 -21.90 11.06
CA ALA A 694 -27.13 -21.43 10.20
C ALA A 694 -26.83 -20.04 9.61
N LEU A 695 -26.31 -19.11 10.42
CA LEU A 695 -25.95 -17.76 9.97
C LEU A 695 -24.76 -17.76 9.00
N GLU A 696 -23.71 -18.55 9.24
CA GLU A 696 -22.60 -18.73 8.27
C GLU A 696 -23.05 -19.52 7.01
N ALA A 697 -23.95 -20.50 7.12
CA ALA A 697 -24.42 -21.29 5.97
C ALA A 697 -25.40 -20.54 5.06
N ILE A 698 -25.93 -19.38 5.48
CA ILE A 698 -26.71 -18.45 4.65
C ILE A 698 -25.80 -17.51 3.83
N LEU A 699 -24.49 -17.46 4.12
CA LEU A 699 -23.49 -16.76 3.30
C LEU A 699 -22.82 -17.76 2.32
N PRO A 700 -22.61 -17.41 1.03
CA PRO A 700 -21.80 -18.23 0.14
C PRO A 700 -20.32 -18.15 0.53
N VAL A 701 -19.65 -19.31 0.62
CA VAL A 701 -18.36 -19.42 1.34
C VAL A 701 -17.17 -19.75 0.42
N GLN A 702 -17.41 -20.35 -0.75
CA GLN A 702 -16.35 -20.77 -1.70
C GLN A 702 -16.20 -19.80 -2.88
N TYR A 703 -15.00 -19.77 -3.48
CA TYR A 703 -14.63 -18.84 -4.57
C TYR A 703 -15.49 -18.96 -5.84
N ASN A 704 -16.16 -20.09 -6.05
CA ASN A 704 -17.08 -20.35 -7.16
C ASN A 704 -18.54 -19.94 -6.86
N GLY A 705 -18.78 -19.13 -5.83
CA GLY A 705 -20.11 -18.71 -5.39
C GLY A 705 -20.94 -19.79 -4.69
N GLN A 706 -20.43 -21.02 -4.53
CA GLN A 706 -21.15 -22.08 -3.84
C GLN A 706 -21.02 -21.96 -2.32
N TYR A 707 -22.09 -22.32 -1.62
CA TYR A 707 -22.09 -22.55 -0.18
C TYR A 707 -21.10 -23.67 0.17
N ASN A 708 -20.43 -23.57 1.32
CA ASN A 708 -19.59 -24.67 1.80
C ASN A 708 -20.46 -25.93 1.92
N LYS A 709 -20.20 -26.92 1.05
CA LYS A 709 -20.99 -28.14 0.92
C LYS A 709 -21.13 -28.89 2.25
N VAL A 710 -20.10 -28.87 3.09
CA VAL A 710 -20.13 -29.47 4.44
C VAL A 710 -21.14 -28.77 5.34
N LEU A 711 -21.10 -27.43 5.41
CA LEU A 711 -22.01 -26.64 6.25
C LEU A 711 -23.47 -26.70 5.75
N LYS A 712 -23.67 -26.63 4.43
CA LYS A 712 -25.00 -26.73 3.82
C LYS A 712 -25.64 -28.10 4.04
N ASP A 713 -24.86 -29.18 3.87
CA ASP A 713 -25.33 -30.53 4.17
C ASP A 713 -25.62 -30.72 5.66
N LEU A 714 -24.82 -30.13 6.56
CA LEU A 714 -25.09 -30.17 8.01
C LEU A 714 -26.41 -29.48 8.34
N PHE A 715 -26.61 -28.26 7.83
CA PHE A 715 -27.82 -27.45 8.04
C PHE A 715 -29.10 -28.16 7.56
N VAL A 716 -29.09 -28.72 6.33
CA VAL A 716 -30.23 -29.47 5.78
C VAL A 716 -30.57 -30.70 6.62
N ARG A 717 -29.54 -31.41 7.13
CA ARG A 717 -29.70 -32.61 7.98
C ARG A 717 -30.22 -32.30 9.41
N CYS A 718 -30.29 -31.02 9.81
CA CYS A 718 -30.77 -30.59 11.14
C CYS A 718 -32.20 -30.00 11.16
N HIS A 719 -32.84 -29.80 10.01
CA HIS A 719 -34.30 -29.53 9.88
C HIS A 719 -34.86 -28.27 10.62
N THR A 720 -34.05 -27.22 10.85
CA THR A 720 -34.33 -26.16 11.85
C THR A 720 -35.13 -24.92 11.42
N ILE A 721 -35.62 -24.80 10.17
CA ILE A 721 -36.13 -23.51 9.62
C ILE A 721 -37.30 -22.87 10.40
N SER A 722 -38.26 -23.65 10.93
CA SER A 722 -39.41 -23.08 11.67
C SER A 722 -39.02 -22.55 13.05
N TRP A 723 -38.10 -23.26 13.72
CA TRP A 723 -37.68 -22.98 15.10
C TRP A 723 -37.03 -21.60 15.24
N VAL A 724 -36.22 -21.17 14.27
CA VAL A 724 -35.52 -19.87 14.28
C VAL A 724 -36.49 -18.68 14.44
N LYS A 725 -37.68 -18.74 13.82
CA LYS A 725 -38.66 -17.64 13.90
C LYS A 725 -39.31 -17.54 15.29
N GLU A 726 -39.60 -18.66 15.93
CA GLU A 726 -40.16 -18.68 17.29
C GLU A 726 -39.08 -18.39 18.34
N ALA A 727 -37.86 -18.91 18.15
CA ALA A 727 -36.72 -18.66 19.02
C ALA A 727 -36.36 -17.17 19.11
N ILE A 728 -36.38 -16.43 17.99
CA ILE A 728 -36.12 -14.97 17.99
C ILE A 728 -37.19 -14.19 18.78
N LEU A 729 -38.46 -14.61 18.70
CA LEU A 729 -39.55 -13.97 19.44
C LEU A 729 -39.46 -14.30 20.94
N LYS A 730 -39.21 -15.57 21.26
CA LYS A 730 -39.11 -16.07 22.63
C LYS A 730 -37.88 -15.52 23.36
N ALA A 731 -36.69 -15.53 22.75
CA ALA A 731 -35.47 -15.01 23.35
C ALA A 731 -35.55 -13.50 23.68
N ASN A 732 -36.34 -12.73 22.93
CA ASN A 732 -36.61 -11.32 23.27
C ASN A 732 -37.49 -11.15 24.52
N HIS A 733 -38.35 -12.12 24.83
CA HIS A 733 -39.19 -12.15 26.03
C HIS A 733 -38.41 -12.73 27.22
N ASP A 734 -37.70 -13.84 27.03
CA ASP A 734 -36.90 -14.50 28.06
C ASP A 734 -35.77 -13.57 28.55
N TRP A 735 -35.07 -12.85 27.66
CA TRP A 735 -34.07 -11.84 28.05
C TRP A 735 -34.65 -10.68 28.87
N PHE A 736 -35.89 -10.28 28.61
CA PHE A 736 -36.58 -9.27 29.43
C PHE A 736 -36.87 -9.81 30.84
N GLN A 737 -37.33 -11.06 30.95
CA GLN A 737 -37.56 -11.70 32.25
C GLN A 737 -36.26 -11.90 33.03
N ASP A 738 -35.18 -12.36 32.38
CA ASP A 738 -33.90 -12.58 33.05
C ASP A 738 -33.21 -11.28 33.49
N GLN A 739 -33.27 -10.17 32.72
CA GLN A 739 -32.76 -8.87 33.20
C GLN A 739 -33.58 -8.31 34.37
N LEU A 740 -34.91 -8.46 34.33
CA LEU A 740 -35.78 -8.08 35.44
C LEU A 740 -35.49 -8.94 36.68
N LYS A 741 -35.16 -10.22 36.49
CA LYS A 741 -34.80 -11.18 37.55
C LYS A 741 -33.40 -10.95 38.13
N GLU A 742 -32.38 -10.68 37.30
CA GLU A 742 -31.05 -10.28 37.77
C GLU A 742 -31.12 -9.03 38.64
N SER A 743 -31.92 -8.03 38.25
CA SER A 743 -32.16 -6.84 39.07
C SER A 743 -32.78 -7.20 40.43
N LYS A 744 -33.78 -8.09 40.47
CA LYS A 744 -34.42 -8.55 41.71
C LYS A 744 -33.46 -9.34 42.60
N ASP A 745 -32.70 -10.27 42.03
CA ASP A 745 -31.79 -11.15 42.77
C ASP A 745 -30.52 -10.42 43.24
N PHE A 746 -30.10 -9.37 42.52
CA PHE A 746 -29.11 -8.40 42.99
C PHE A 746 -29.61 -7.59 44.20
N ILE A 747 -30.84 -7.04 44.17
CA ILE A 747 -31.40 -6.36 45.34
C ILE A 747 -31.52 -7.34 46.53
N ARG A 748 -32.02 -8.56 46.29
CA ARG A 748 -32.16 -9.61 47.34
C ARG A 748 -30.81 -9.98 47.97
N THR A 749 -29.74 -10.09 47.19
CA THR A 749 -28.40 -10.42 47.74
C THR A 749 -27.83 -9.29 48.60
N MET A 750 -28.24 -8.03 48.41
CA MET A 750 -27.84 -6.91 49.25
C MET A 750 -28.74 -6.66 50.47
N ILE A 751 -30.06 -6.66 50.31
CA ILE A 751 -31.01 -6.33 51.40
C ILE A 751 -31.38 -7.55 52.26
N ASN A 752 -30.73 -8.71 52.08
CA ASN A 752 -30.87 -9.88 52.97
C ASN A 752 -30.25 -9.70 54.38
N LYS A 753 -29.82 -8.48 54.76
CA LYS A 753 -29.23 -8.18 56.09
C LYS A 753 -29.70 -6.88 56.76
N VAL A 754 -30.65 -6.13 56.17
CA VAL A 754 -31.04 -4.81 56.74
C VAL A 754 -32.56 -4.66 56.93
N ASP A 755 -33.37 -4.75 55.87
CA ASP A 755 -34.83 -4.55 55.97
C ASP A 755 -35.58 -5.30 54.85
N SER A 756 -36.42 -6.26 55.22
CA SER A 756 -37.20 -7.07 54.26
C SER A 756 -38.45 -6.36 53.72
N GLN A 757 -39.02 -5.38 54.43
CA GLN A 757 -40.13 -4.58 53.90
C GLN A 757 -39.62 -3.59 52.84
N LEU A 758 -38.45 -2.99 53.08
CA LEU A 758 -37.78 -2.14 52.09
C LEU A 758 -37.48 -2.90 50.80
N LEU A 759 -37.08 -4.17 50.91
CA LEU A 759 -36.84 -5.06 49.77
C LEU A 759 -38.10 -5.24 48.92
N GLU A 760 -39.23 -5.67 49.48
CA GLU A 760 -40.46 -5.92 48.72
C GLU A 760 -40.93 -4.66 47.95
N ILE A 761 -40.92 -3.50 48.61
CA ILE A 761 -41.39 -2.24 48.01
C ILE A 761 -40.52 -1.81 46.81
N ILE A 762 -39.19 -2.01 46.87
CA ILE A 762 -38.31 -1.69 45.74
C ILE A 762 -38.55 -2.65 44.55
N LEU A 763 -38.87 -3.92 44.82
CA LEU A 763 -39.14 -4.90 43.78
C LEU A 763 -40.47 -4.58 43.05
N GLU A 764 -41.52 -4.18 43.78
CA GLU A 764 -42.83 -3.79 43.23
C GLU A 764 -42.77 -2.48 42.40
N ASP A 765 -42.04 -1.46 42.87
CA ASP A 765 -41.77 -0.22 42.10
C ASP A 765 -41.11 -0.53 40.74
N ILE A 766 -40.21 -1.52 40.69
CA ILE A 766 -39.49 -1.93 39.47
C ILE A 766 -40.39 -2.77 38.56
N GLU A 767 -41.09 -3.77 39.09
CA GLU A 767 -41.99 -4.64 38.29
C GLU A 767 -43.07 -3.86 37.54
N THR A 768 -43.53 -2.74 38.10
CA THR A 768 -44.59 -1.89 37.52
C THR A 768 -44.08 -0.81 36.56
N SER A 769 -42.78 -0.45 36.61
CA SER A 769 -42.25 0.75 35.94
C SER A 769 -41.17 0.50 34.88
N PHE A 770 -40.71 -0.74 34.70
CA PHE A 770 -39.51 -1.04 33.91
C PHE A 770 -39.78 -1.24 32.40
N TRP A 771 -39.32 -0.30 31.57
CA TRP A 771 -39.46 -0.33 30.11
C TRP A 771 -38.10 -0.12 29.41
N ARG A 772 -37.98 -0.50 28.12
CA ARG A 772 -36.71 -0.46 27.36
C ARG A 772 -36.32 0.98 26.92
N GLU A 773 -35.90 1.81 27.88
CA GLU A 773 -35.41 3.17 27.65
C GLU A 773 -34.02 3.42 28.28
N ASN A 774 -33.43 4.60 28.06
CA ASN A 774 -32.18 5.01 28.70
C ASN A 774 -32.40 5.26 30.20
N ILE A 775 -31.45 4.88 31.07
CA ILE A 775 -31.58 5.11 32.52
C ILE A 775 -31.80 6.58 32.89
N LYS A 776 -31.18 7.52 32.17
CA LYS A 776 -31.39 8.95 32.42
C LYS A 776 -32.83 9.40 32.14
N ASP A 777 -33.58 8.63 31.36
CA ASP A 777 -34.99 8.85 31.10
C ASP A 777 -35.95 8.15 32.06
N HIS A 778 -35.49 7.09 32.73
CA HIS A 778 -36.29 6.25 33.62
C HIS A 778 -36.94 7.05 34.77
N VAL A 779 -38.26 6.88 34.95
CA VAL A 779 -39.09 7.68 35.86
C VAL A 779 -38.61 7.62 37.32
N LEU A 780 -38.12 6.45 37.78
CA LEU A 780 -37.58 6.30 39.13
C LEU A 780 -36.20 6.97 39.29
N TYR A 781 -35.37 7.00 38.25
CA TYR A 781 -34.07 7.68 38.30
C TYR A 781 -34.23 9.19 38.40
N LYS A 782 -35.10 9.78 37.56
CA LYS A 782 -35.42 11.22 37.56
C LYS A 782 -35.86 11.72 38.95
N LYS A 783 -36.65 10.93 39.70
CA LYS A 783 -37.09 11.27 41.08
C LYS A 783 -35.92 11.37 42.08
N VAL A 784 -34.92 10.49 41.99
CA VAL A 784 -33.75 10.50 42.89
C VAL A 784 -32.75 11.57 42.46
N TYR A 785 -32.53 11.74 41.16
CA TYR A 785 -31.64 12.78 40.63
C TYR A 785 -32.09 14.21 41.04
N HIS A 786 -33.40 14.46 41.13
CA HIS A 786 -33.90 15.73 41.66
C HIS A 786 -33.53 16.03 43.12
N LYS A 787 -33.33 15.00 43.97
CA LYS A 787 -32.87 15.19 45.38
C LYS A 787 -31.40 15.63 45.44
N LEU A 788 -30.58 15.16 44.50
CA LEU A 788 -29.19 15.58 44.34
C LEU A 788 -29.09 17.07 44.02
N LEU A 789 -29.95 17.56 43.12
CA LEU A 789 -29.98 18.96 42.68
C LEU A 789 -30.47 19.93 43.78
N SER A 790 -31.13 19.42 44.82
CA SER A 790 -31.48 20.18 46.04
C SER A 790 -30.53 19.89 47.22
N ASP A 791 -29.33 19.34 46.94
CA ASP A 791 -28.26 18.97 47.90
C ASP A 791 -28.79 18.20 49.13
N THR A 792 -29.80 17.36 48.91
CA THR A 792 -30.59 16.72 49.97
C THR A 792 -30.10 15.30 50.24
N ALA A 793 -29.94 14.95 51.51
CA ALA A 793 -29.50 13.62 51.95
C ALA A 793 -30.27 12.49 51.26
N LEU A 794 -29.55 11.50 50.70
CA LEU A 794 -30.15 10.36 50.03
C LEU A 794 -30.46 9.27 51.05
N THR A 795 -31.61 8.62 50.90
CA THR A 795 -31.94 7.47 51.75
C THR A 795 -31.35 6.18 51.16
N GLN A 796 -31.17 5.17 52.01
CA GLN A 796 -30.78 3.83 51.58
C GLN A 796 -31.71 3.28 50.48
N ARG A 797 -33.02 3.59 50.53
CA ARG A 797 -33.98 3.25 49.45
C ARG A 797 -33.58 3.89 48.13
N ASP A 798 -33.35 5.21 48.11
CA ASP A 798 -33.04 5.97 46.90
C ASP A 798 -31.82 5.41 46.18
N VAL A 799 -30.75 5.11 46.92
CA VAL A 799 -29.50 4.55 46.38
C VAL A 799 -29.73 3.13 45.84
N LEU A 800 -30.37 2.25 46.62
CA LEU A 800 -30.60 0.86 46.22
C LEU A 800 -31.50 0.75 44.99
N THR A 801 -32.59 1.51 44.92
CA THR A 801 -33.47 1.54 43.74
C THR A 801 -32.72 1.97 42.48
N VAL A 802 -31.89 3.01 42.57
CA VAL A 802 -31.13 3.54 41.41
C VAL A 802 -30.02 2.62 40.94
N VAL A 803 -29.26 2.01 41.86
CA VAL A 803 -28.19 1.07 41.48
C VAL A 803 -28.77 -0.21 40.90
N ALA A 804 -29.95 -0.66 41.36
CA ALA A 804 -30.62 -1.84 40.84
C ALA A 804 -31.15 -1.66 39.40
N ILE A 805 -31.85 -0.55 39.09
CA ILE A 805 -32.30 -0.27 37.71
C ILE A 805 -31.13 -0.04 36.73
N ASN A 806 -29.92 0.20 37.26
CA ASN A 806 -28.67 0.33 36.50
C ASN A 806 -27.87 -0.99 36.43
N GLY A 807 -28.52 -2.15 36.60
CA GLY A 807 -27.86 -3.47 36.51
C GLY A 807 -26.79 -3.69 37.59
N GLY A 808 -27.01 -3.16 38.80
CA GLY A 808 -26.10 -3.29 39.93
C GLY A 808 -24.84 -2.43 39.88
N ARG A 809 -24.84 -1.36 39.06
CA ARG A 809 -23.73 -0.40 38.93
C ARG A 809 -24.13 0.99 39.40
N TYR A 810 -23.20 1.75 39.96
CA TYR A 810 -23.50 3.15 40.32
C TYR A 810 -23.50 4.08 39.09
N PRO A 811 -24.55 4.90 38.90
CA PRO A 811 -24.44 6.11 38.07
C PRO A 811 -23.48 7.10 38.75
N THR A 812 -22.57 7.67 37.96
CA THR A 812 -21.43 8.47 38.45
C THR A 812 -21.85 9.68 39.29
N GLU A 813 -22.93 10.37 38.92
CA GLU A 813 -23.41 11.55 39.64
C GLU A 813 -23.87 11.19 41.06
N ILE A 814 -24.57 10.07 41.22
CA ILE A 814 -25.05 9.56 42.50
C ILE A 814 -23.88 9.14 43.38
N PHE A 815 -22.88 8.47 42.80
CA PHE A 815 -21.68 8.06 43.50
C PHE A 815 -20.86 9.26 44.01
N ARG A 816 -20.61 10.27 43.15
CA ARG A 816 -19.92 11.53 43.51
C ARG A 816 -20.58 12.18 44.72
N HIS A 817 -21.90 12.31 44.73
CA HIS A 817 -22.63 12.97 45.81
C HIS A 817 -22.57 12.18 47.14
N LEU A 818 -22.62 10.84 47.09
CA LEU A 818 -22.46 9.98 48.28
C LEU A 818 -21.04 10.06 48.88
N VAL A 819 -20.00 10.18 48.05
CA VAL A 819 -18.61 10.33 48.51
C VAL A 819 -18.35 11.76 49.03
N ILE A 820 -18.52 12.79 48.18
CA ILE A 820 -18.09 14.16 48.48
C ILE A 820 -19.02 14.85 49.49
N LYS A 821 -20.34 14.77 49.29
CA LYS A 821 -21.31 15.61 50.01
C LYS A 821 -21.88 14.93 51.26
N GLN A 822 -22.05 13.61 51.23
CA GLN A 822 -22.64 12.86 52.34
C GLN A 822 -21.64 11.99 53.12
N ASN A 823 -20.43 11.77 52.59
CA ASN A 823 -19.39 10.87 53.14
C ASN A 823 -19.99 9.57 53.70
N SER A 824 -20.78 8.88 52.87
CA SER A 824 -21.67 7.80 53.30
C SER A 824 -21.06 6.42 53.09
N ASP A 825 -21.28 5.48 54.01
CA ASP A 825 -20.88 4.07 53.85
C ASP A 825 -21.67 3.31 52.75
N MET A 826 -22.73 3.94 52.21
CA MET A 826 -23.64 3.40 51.19
C MET A 826 -23.03 3.25 49.78
N LEU A 827 -21.70 3.25 49.66
CA LEU A 827 -20.92 3.09 48.42
C LEU A 827 -20.73 1.62 48.00
N ASN A 828 -21.08 0.69 48.89
CA ASN A 828 -20.82 -0.74 48.76
C ASN A 828 -22.01 -1.54 48.18
N PHE A 829 -23.12 -0.87 47.84
CA PHE A 829 -24.34 -1.49 47.30
C PHE A 829 -24.29 -1.70 45.77
N GLY A 830 -23.13 -2.07 45.22
CA GLY A 830 -22.96 -2.37 43.80
C GLY A 830 -21.57 -2.09 43.26
N ASN A 831 -21.36 -2.38 41.96
CA ASN A 831 -20.09 -2.14 41.31
C ASN A 831 -19.92 -0.64 41.01
N ASN A 832 -18.91 -0.04 41.65
CA ASN A 832 -18.57 1.37 41.54
C ASN A 832 -17.27 1.63 40.75
N MET A 833 -16.69 0.63 40.07
CA MET A 833 -15.33 0.73 39.50
C MET A 833 -15.18 1.87 38.47
N HIS A 834 -16.13 2.06 37.55
CA HIS A 834 -16.13 3.22 36.64
C HIS A 834 -16.43 4.52 37.39
N ALA A 835 -17.50 4.58 38.17
CA ALA A 835 -17.88 5.77 38.94
C ALA A 835 -16.77 6.27 39.91
N ARG A 836 -15.89 5.37 40.38
CA ARG A 836 -14.66 5.72 41.11
C ARG A 836 -13.60 6.31 40.21
N HIS A 837 -13.38 5.75 39.02
CA HIS A 837 -12.41 6.26 38.05
C HIS A 837 -12.78 7.69 37.62
N ASP A 838 -14.03 7.90 37.19
CA ASP A 838 -14.58 9.22 36.88
C ASP A 838 -14.40 10.21 38.05
N LEU A 839 -14.66 9.76 39.28
CA LEU A 839 -14.51 10.58 40.49
C LEU A 839 -13.05 10.93 40.81
N TYR A 840 -12.07 10.08 40.46
CA TYR A 840 -10.64 10.42 40.60
C TYR A 840 -10.18 11.52 39.63
N GLU A 841 -10.97 11.86 38.60
CA GLU A 841 -10.72 12.99 37.71
C GLU A 841 -11.38 14.30 38.18
N ASP A 842 -12.23 14.23 39.20
CA ASP A 842 -13.04 15.36 39.70
C ASP A 842 -12.24 16.31 40.61
N GLU A 843 -12.17 17.60 40.24
CA GLU A 843 -11.46 18.63 41.02
C GLU A 843 -12.02 18.80 42.44
N GLU A 844 -13.34 18.66 42.63
CA GLU A 844 -13.97 18.83 43.95
C GLU A 844 -13.58 17.71 44.92
N TYR A 845 -13.43 16.48 44.41
CA TYR A 845 -12.96 15.33 45.19
C TYR A 845 -11.47 15.47 45.54
N ARG A 846 -10.64 15.85 44.57
CA ARG A 846 -9.19 16.08 44.75
C ARG A 846 -8.87 17.11 45.84
N GLY A 847 -9.76 18.07 46.10
CA GLY A 847 -9.62 19.07 47.17
C GLY A 847 -9.92 18.57 48.60
N SER A 848 -10.43 17.35 48.79
CA SER A 848 -11.05 16.91 50.06
C SER A 848 -10.49 15.61 50.69
N ALA A 849 -9.52 14.94 50.04
CA ALA A 849 -9.05 13.61 50.43
C ALA A 849 -7.87 13.62 51.43
N PRO A 850 -7.94 12.93 52.59
CA PRO A 850 -6.82 12.75 53.51
C PRO A 850 -5.89 11.58 53.12
N ALA A 851 -4.68 11.54 53.70
CA ALA A 851 -3.60 10.66 53.26
C ALA A 851 -3.64 9.21 53.80
N TYR A 852 -3.42 8.27 52.88
CA TYR A 852 -2.81 6.92 52.99
C TYR A 852 -3.10 6.03 54.23
N ILE A 853 -3.70 4.86 54.00
CA ILE A 853 -3.68 3.70 54.92
C ILE A 853 -3.39 2.41 54.12
N PRO A 854 -2.39 1.58 54.52
CA PRO A 854 -2.12 0.27 53.91
C PRO A 854 -2.92 -0.88 54.56
N GLN A 855 -2.91 -2.06 53.94
CA GLN A 855 -3.68 -3.25 54.38
C GLN A 855 -3.12 -3.91 55.66
N ALA A 856 -3.97 -4.19 56.67
CA ALA A 856 -3.75 -5.25 57.67
C ALA A 856 -5.00 -5.66 58.51
N THR A 857 -5.37 -6.95 58.43
CA THR A 857 -5.90 -7.86 59.49
C THR A 857 -6.99 -7.47 60.51
N ASN A 858 -7.99 -8.35 60.66
CA ASN A 858 -8.54 -8.86 61.94
C ASN A 858 -9.07 -10.31 61.70
N THR A 859 -8.90 -11.38 62.51
CA THR A 859 -9.21 -11.71 63.94
C THR A 859 -10.71 -11.61 64.32
N LEU A 860 -11.37 -12.57 64.99
CA LEU A 860 -10.97 -13.44 66.13
C LEU A 860 -11.57 -14.89 66.14
N GLN A 861 -10.83 -15.82 66.79
CA GLN A 861 -11.24 -16.95 67.68
C GLN A 861 -12.28 -18.03 67.27
N GLY A 862 -11.87 -19.32 67.38
CA GLY A 862 -12.31 -20.12 68.54
C GLY A 862 -12.92 -21.53 68.41
N LEU A 863 -12.17 -22.58 68.02
CA LEU A 863 -12.06 -23.90 68.72
C LEU A 863 -11.18 -24.92 67.94
N ALA A 864 -10.76 -26.02 68.60
CA ALA A 864 -9.75 -27.00 68.17
C ALA A 864 -10.15 -28.44 68.60
N PRO A 865 -9.40 -29.54 68.31
CA PRO A 865 -8.14 -29.71 67.55
C PRO A 865 -8.38 -30.54 66.25
N SER A 866 -7.51 -31.33 65.60
CA SER A 866 -6.14 -31.89 65.83
C SER A 866 -5.58 -32.45 64.49
N ALA A 867 -4.30 -32.76 64.25
CA ALA A 867 -3.00 -32.37 64.82
C ALA A 867 -1.85 -33.06 64.03
N THR A 868 -0.59 -32.58 64.16
CA THR A 868 0.70 -33.22 63.76
C THR A 868 0.98 -33.54 62.26
N ALA A 869 2.21 -33.41 61.72
CA ALA A 869 3.43 -32.74 62.22
C ALA A 869 4.53 -32.55 61.12
N VAL A 870 5.14 -31.35 61.11
CA VAL A 870 6.60 -31.04 60.97
C VAL A 870 7.32 -31.21 59.58
N PRO A 871 8.26 -30.30 59.19
CA PRO A 871 8.98 -30.25 57.89
C PRO A 871 10.49 -30.65 58.08
N PRO A 872 11.59 -30.12 57.45
CA PRO A 872 11.86 -29.15 56.35
C PRO A 872 12.66 -29.80 55.16
N THR A 873 13.52 -29.22 54.27
CA THR A 873 14.38 -28.00 54.21
C THR A 873 14.79 -27.52 52.78
N ALA A 874 15.02 -26.20 52.64
CA ALA A 874 16.07 -25.53 51.84
C ALA A 874 16.08 -25.52 50.27
N ALA A 875 16.65 -24.44 49.72
CA ALA A 875 17.11 -24.28 48.33
C ALA A 875 18.65 -24.47 48.24
N PRO A 876 19.27 -24.48 47.04
CA PRO A 876 20.02 -23.28 46.61
C PRO A 876 20.11 -23.06 45.07
N THR A 877 21.02 -22.16 44.66
CA THR A 877 21.26 -21.59 43.32
C THR A 877 22.53 -22.10 42.60
N SER A 878 22.55 -22.07 41.26
CA SER A 878 23.75 -22.08 40.37
C SER A 878 23.30 -21.69 38.94
N SER A 879 23.80 -20.65 38.26
CA SER A 879 25.15 -20.39 37.69
C SER A 879 25.51 -21.26 36.46
N ALA A 880 26.02 -20.61 35.40
CA ALA A 880 26.30 -21.22 34.08
C ALA A 880 27.53 -22.14 34.04
N ALA A 881 27.64 -22.95 32.98
CA ALA A 881 28.74 -23.88 32.68
C ALA A 881 29.20 -23.74 31.22
N SER A 882 30.39 -24.26 30.89
CA SER A 882 31.06 -24.01 29.59
C SER A 882 31.22 -25.26 28.73
N ALA A 883 31.46 -25.07 27.43
CA ALA A 883 31.45 -26.15 26.42
C ALA A 883 32.53 -27.23 26.57
N THR A 884 33.43 -27.14 27.56
CA THR A 884 34.40 -28.20 27.88
C THR A 884 33.78 -29.33 28.71
N ASP A 885 32.80 -29.04 29.55
CA ASP A 885 32.29 -30.00 30.55
C ASP A 885 31.40 -31.08 29.89
N SER A 886 30.67 -30.69 28.84
CA SER A 886 29.73 -31.56 28.11
C SER A 886 30.37 -32.77 27.43
N ILE A 887 31.67 -32.71 27.10
CA ILE A 887 32.38 -33.82 26.45
C ILE A 887 32.76 -34.89 27.47
N SER A 888 33.14 -34.49 28.70
CA SER A 888 33.33 -35.42 29.82
C SER A 888 32.05 -36.17 30.17
N ASP A 889 30.90 -35.47 30.16
CA ASP A 889 29.59 -36.08 30.42
C ASP A 889 29.22 -37.11 29.34
N LEU A 890 29.48 -36.81 28.06
CA LEU A 890 29.26 -37.75 26.95
C LEU A 890 30.14 -39.01 27.07
N GLU A 891 31.37 -38.90 27.55
CA GLU A 891 32.24 -40.05 27.81
C GLU A 891 31.75 -40.88 29.01
N ALA A 892 31.32 -40.24 30.10
CA ALA A 892 30.72 -40.92 31.25
C ALA A 892 29.42 -41.66 30.87
N ILE A 893 28.56 -41.04 30.05
CA ILE A 893 27.35 -41.69 29.50
C ILE A 893 27.75 -42.92 28.67
N ALA A 894 28.77 -42.81 27.80
CA ALA A 894 29.24 -43.92 26.97
C ALA A 894 29.93 -45.05 27.77
N GLU A 895 30.31 -44.83 29.03
CA GLU A 895 30.75 -45.87 29.98
C GLU A 895 29.58 -46.51 30.73
N ALA A 896 28.53 -45.74 31.07
CA ALA A 896 27.35 -46.23 31.79
C ALA A 896 26.37 -47.07 30.93
N MET A 897 26.50 -47.03 29.59
CA MET A 897 25.61 -47.75 28.66
C MET A 897 25.78 -49.29 28.72
N GLY A 898 24.75 -49.99 29.19
CA GLY A 898 24.68 -51.47 29.18
C GLY A 898 24.61 -52.13 27.80
N ASP A 899 24.33 -51.37 26.73
CA ASP A 899 24.35 -51.84 25.34
C ASP A 899 25.76 -51.64 24.75
N LYS A 900 26.50 -52.75 24.59
CA LYS A 900 27.87 -52.75 24.07
C LYS A 900 28.01 -52.26 22.63
N ASN A 901 26.95 -52.34 21.81
CA ASN A 901 27.01 -51.83 20.43
C ASN A 901 26.82 -50.32 20.43
N LYS A 902 25.83 -49.80 21.17
CA LYS A 902 25.59 -48.35 21.27
C LYS A 902 26.71 -47.60 21.99
N SER A 903 27.26 -48.18 23.07
CA SER A 903 28.47 -47.63 23.73
C SER A 903 29.64 -47.49 22.74
N ARG A 904 29.85 -48.49 21.88
CA ARG A 904 30.92 -48.47 20.87
C ARG A 904 30.68 -47.44 19.75
N GLU A 905 29.43 -47.25 19.33
CA GLU A 905 29.06 -46.22 18.36
C GLU A 905 29.20 -44.80 18.94
N MET A 906 28.77 -44.59 20.19
CA MET A 906 28.86 -43.29 20.86
C MET A 906 30.31 -42.87 21.10
N ARG A 907 31.18 -43.80 21.54
CA ARG A 907 32.64 -43.56 21.64
C ARG A 907 33.27 -43.14 20.31
N LYS A 908 32.81 -43.69 19.17
CA LYS A 908 33.29 -43.28 17.83
C LYS A 908 32.91 -41.83 17.51
N LYS A 909 31.66 -41.44 17.75
CA LYS A 909 31.18 -40.05 17.50
C LYS A 909 31.87 -39.03 18.41
N ILE A 910 32.16 -39.38 19.66
CA ILE A 910 32.97 -38.55 20.58
C ILE A 910 34.40 -38.37 20.05
N GLN A 911 35.02 -39.43 19.52
CA GLN A 911 36.36 -39.35 18.93
C GLN A 911 36.39 -38.50 17.65
N GLU A 912 35.30 -38.50 16.87
CA GLU A 912 35.12 -37.64 15.69
C GLU A 912 34.93 -36.16 16.08
N MET A 913 34.14 -35.86 17.12
CA MET A 913 33.99 -34.49 17.65
C MET A 913 35.32 -33.95 18.23
N LYS A 914 36.08 -34.77 18.97
CA LYS A 914 37.40 -34.38 19.49
C LYS A 914 38.43 -34.09 18.39
N ALA A 915 38.26 -34.66 17.19
CA ALA A 915 39.12 -34.35 16.04
C ALA A 915 38.77 -32.99 15.39
N LEU A 916 37.48 -32.63 15.34
CA LEU A 916 37.02 -31.34 14.79
C LEU A 916 37.42 -30.16 15.68
N MET A 917 37.44 -30.33 17.01
CA MET A 917 37.78 -29.28 17.97
C MET A 917 39.30 -29.05 18.14
N GLY A 918 40.16 -29.86 17.53
CA GLY A 918 41.62 -29.75 17.62
C GLY A 918 42.26 -28.64 16.76
N GLY A 919 41.46 -27.81 16.10
CA GLY A 919 41.86 -26.83 15.08
C GLY A 919 42.43 -25.49 15.59
N ASP A 920 43.26 -25.51 16.65
CA ASP A 920 44.04 -24.37 17.13
C ASP A 920 45.09 -23.93 16.05
N SER A 921 45.56 -22.68 15.89
CA SER A 921 45.46 -21.48 16.75
C SER A 921 45.47 -20.14 16.00
N LEU A 922 44.67 -19.22 16.52
CA LEU A 922 45.04 -17.86 16.99
C LEU A 922 46.50 -17.37 16.78
N ARG A 923 46.63 -16.12 16.30
CA ARG A 923 47.64 -15.16 16.81
C ARG A 923 47.12 -13.72 16.89
N THR A 924 47.06 -13.22 18.13
CA THR A 924 46.94 -11.79 18.51
C THR A 924 48.28 -11.06 18.23
N VAL A 925 48.44 -9.71 18.30
CA VAL A 925 47.98 -8.69 19.26
C VAL A 925 47.91 -7.29 18.62
N ARG A 926 46.99 -6.45 19.13
CA ARG A 926 46.88 -4.97 19.07
C ARG A 926 48.01 -4.14 18.41
N GLY A 927 47.58 -3.20 17.56
CA GLY A 927 48.00 -1.79 17.67
C GLY A 927 48.96 -1.24 16.61
N GLY A 928 48.54 -0.17 15.93
CA GLY A 928 49.42 0.65 15.08
C GLY A 928 49.25 0.45 13.58
N ARG A 929 48.65 1.45 12.93
CA ARG A 929 48.52 1.65 11.47
C ARG A 929 49.83 1.43 10.70
N VAL A 930 49.81 0.72 9.55
CA VAL A 930 50.33 1.15 8.20
C VAL A 930 50.61 -0.02 7.21
N GLN A 931 50.29 0.23 5.93
CA GLN A 931 50.73 -0.43 4.67
C GLN A 931 50.13 -1.76 4.15
N LYS A 932 49.88 -1.75 2.82
CA LYS A 932 49.57 -2.92 1.97
C LYS A 932 50.87 -3.58 1.49
N PRO A 933 50.94 -4.93 1.37
CA PRO A 933 51.96 -5.60 0.57
C PRO A 933 51.54 -5.72 -0.90
N GLN A 934 52.52 -5.67 -1.81
CA GLN A 934 52.34 -5.99 -3.23
C GLN A 934 52.36 -7.52 -3.43
N LYS A 935 51.70 -8.04 -4.46
CA LYS A 935 52.01 -9.39 -5.00
C LYS A 935 53.09 -9.26 -6.07
N SER A 936 54.28 -9.79 -5.79
CA SER A 936 55.39 -9.90 -6.74
C SER A 936 55.42 -11.26 -7.44
N THR A 937 55.77 -11.26 -8.72
CA THR A 937 55.85 -12.45 -9.58
C THR A 937 57.03 -13.36 -9.22
N GLN A 938 56.80 -14.68 -9.17
CA GLN A 938 57.71 -15.68 -9.78
C GLN A 938 57.03 -17.05 -9.91
N GLY A 939 57.34 -17.78 -10.99
CA GLY A 939 56.68 -19.05 -11.31
C GLY A 939 56.77 -19.47 -12.78
N ARG A 940 57.88 -19.18 -13.49
CA ARG A 940 58.06 -19.58 -14.88
C ARG A 940 59.54 -19.80 -15.22
N GLN A 941 59.93 -21.05 -15.46
CA GLN A 941 61.16 -21.41 -16.17
C GLN A 941 61.05 -22.86 -16.67
N VAL A 942 61.39 -23.09 -17.93
CA VAL A 942 62.10 -24.26 -18.49
C VAL A 942 62.41 -23.91 -19.96
N MET A 943 63.71 -23.90 -20.30
CA MET A 943 64.34 -24.05 -21.64
C MET A 943 63.91 -23.12 -22.80
N GLN A 944 64.82 -22.24 -23.28
CA GLN A 944 65.71 -22.39 -24.48
C GLN A 944 65.00 -21.94 -25.79
N SER A 945 65.63 -21.40 -26.83
CA SER A 945 67.05 -21.24 -27.27
C SER A 945 67.09 -20.24 -28.47
N ILE A 946 68.19 -19.60 -28.94
CA ILE A 946 69.62 -19.39 -28.56
C ILE A 946 70.18 -18.28 -29.51
N GLU A 947 71.22 -17.51 -29.12
CA GLU A 947 72.03 -16.57 -30.00
C GLU A 947 71.25 -15.38 -30.64
N GLU A 948 71.82 -14.26 -31.13
CA GLU A 948 73.06 -13.48 -30.82
C GLU A 948 72.80 -11.99 -31.19
N ASP A 949 73.81 -11.10 -31.17
CA ASP A 949 73.66 -9.63 -31.17
C ASP A 949 73.71 -8.90 -32.56
N ASP A 950 73.26 -7.64 -32.54
CA ASP A 950 73.73 -6.43 -33.29
C ASP A 950 73.52 -6.14 -34.82
N GLU A 951 73.51 -4.80 -35.08
CA GLU A 951 73.82 -3.98 -36.28
C GLU A 951 72.93 -3.91 -37.58
N ASP A 952 72.28 -2.73 -37.74
CA ASP A 952 72.37 -1.71 -38.83
C ASP A 952 72.01 -1.93 -40.34
N GLU A 953 71.54 -0.81 -40.95
CA GLU A 953 71.42 -0.41 -42.39
C GLU A 953 70.65 -1.36 -43.37
N ASP A 954 69.98 -0.96 -44.46
CA ASP A 954 69.47 0.30 -45.07
C ASP A 954 68.27 -0.13 -45.98
N GLY A 955 67.40 0.68 -46.60
CA GLY A 955 67.29 2.13 -46.80
C GLY A 955 66.18 2.44 -47.84
N ASP A 956 66.19 3.66 -48.38
CA ASP A 956 65.54 4.17 -49.62
C ASP A 956 64.00 4.31 -49.82
N ASP A 957 63.67 5.50 -50.34
CA ASP A 957 62.71 5.86 -51.40
C ASP A 957 61.16 6.00 -51.21
N VAL A 958 60.45 6.96 -51.85
CA VAL A 958 60.77 8.38 -52.22
C VAL A 958 59.53 9.17 -52.74
N VAL A 959 59.45 10.48 -52.42
CA VAL A 959 58.82 11.58 -53.22
C VAL A 959 57.32 11.53 -53.62
N THR A 960 56.51 12.31 -52.88
CA THR A 960 55.36 13.16 -53.38
C THR A 960 54.10 12.43 -53.93
N LYS A 961 52.96 13.07 -54.29
CA LYS A 961 52.65 14.49 -54.55
C LYS A 961 51.16 14.82 -54.29
N GLU A 962 50.91 16.00 -53.67
CA GLU A 962 50.05 17.14 -54.09
C GLU A 962 48.81 16.87 -55.02
N GLU A 963 47.67 17.59 -54.96
CA GLU A 963 47.31 18.79 -54.17
C GLU A 963 45.79 19.10 -54.16
N HIS A 964 45.39 20.01 -53.25
CA HIS A 964 44.25 20.96 -53.37
C HIS A 964 42.79 20.42 -53.30
N ILE A 965 41.75 21.12 -52.80
CA ILE A 965 41.60 22.52 -52.34
C ILE A 965 40.98 22.61 -50.93
N SER A 966 41.48 23.55 -50.13
CA SER A 966 40.76 24.35 -49.11
C SER A 966 41.07 25.84 -49.41
N PRO A 967 40.32 26.88 -48.96
CA PRO A 967 39.68 26.97 -47.63
C PRO A 967 38.40 27.86 -47.50
N SER A 968 37.79 27.85 -46.30
CA SER A 968 37.54 29.04 -45.44
C SER A 968 36.70 28.60 -44.22
N THR A 969 37.02 28.79 -42.92
CA THR A 969 37.71 29.84 -42.13
C THR A 969 37.01 31.20 -42.16
N LYS A 970 36.77 31.89 -41.03
CA LYS A 970 36.91 31.60 -39.58
C LYS A 970 36.03 32.59 -38.80
N ALA A 971 35.68 32.30 -37.55
CA ALA A 971 35.12 33.30 -36.63
C ALA A 971 36.21 34.21 -36.04
N PRO A 972 35.94 35.53 -35.88
CA PRO A 972 36.28 36.27 -34.65
C PRO A 972 35.08 37.13 -34.15
N VAL A 973 34.69 37.24 -32.87
CA VAL A 973 35.39 37.57 -31.60
C VAL A 973 35.43 39.07 -31.25
N ARG A 974 34.56 39.48 -30.28
CA ARG A 974 34.63 40.68 -29.39
C ARG A 974 34.55 42.08 -30.09
N ALA A 975 34.27 43.20 -29.42
CA ALA A 975 34.25 43.54 -27.98
C ALA A 975 33.26 44.67 -27.58
N LYS A 976 32.88 44.71 -26.28
CA LYS A 976 32.60 45.88 -25.37
C LYS A 976 31.97 47.18 -25.96
N GLY A 977 30.93 47.79 -25.41
CA GLY A 977 30.12 47.52 -24.19
C GLY A 977 29.97 48.76 -23.28
N GLY A 978 28.85 48.88 -22.54
CA GLY A 978 28.71 49.90 -21.49
C GLY A 978 27.30 50.14 -20.93
N ARG A 979 27.14 49.87 -19.62
CA ARG A 979 26.41 50.64 -18.57
C ARG A 979 24.93 51.05 -18.80
N LYS A 980 24.00 51.00 -17.83
CA LYS A 980 23.99 50.80 -16.35
C LYS A 980 22.64 50.13 -16.00
N THR A 981 22.56 49.11 -15.13
CA THR A 981 22.30 49.18 -13.67
C THR A 981 21.19 50.17 -13.24
N GLY A 982 20.20 49.73 -12.45
CA GLY A 982 20.02 48.39 -11.88
C GLY A 982 18.90 48.39 -10.84
#